data_AF-A0A8R2ABA4-F1
#
_entry.id   AF-A0A8R2ABA4-F1
#
_cell.length_a   1.000
_cell.length_b   1.000
_cell.length_c   1.000
_cell.angle_alpha   90.00
_cell.angle_beta   90.00
_cell.angle_gamma   90.00
#
_symmetry.space_group_name_H-M   'P 1'
#
loop_
_entity.id
_entity.type
_entity.pdbx_description
1 polymer ?
#
loop_
_entity_poly.entity_id
_entity_poly.type
_entity_poly.pdbx_seq_one_letter_code
_entity_poly.pdbx_strand_id
1 'polypeptide(L)'
;MLTKFETKSARIKGLTFHSKRPWILASLHTGVIQLWDYRMCTLLDKFDEHDGPVRGISFHSQQPIFVSGGDDYKIKVWNYTQRRCIFTLLGHLDYIRSTMFHHEYPWILSASDDQTIRIWNWQSRACICVLTGHNHYVMCAQFHPSEDLVVSASLDQTVRVWDISGLRKKNVAPGPGGLDDHLKNPNATDLFGQADAVVKHVLEGHDRGVNWCSFHPTLPLIVSGADDRQIKLWRMNDSKAWEVDTCRGHYNNVSCVVFHPKQELILSNSEDKSIRVWDMTKRTCLNTFRREHERFWVLAAHPTSNLFAAGHDSGMIIFKLERERPAFTQFGNFLYYVKERFLHRLDFTTHKVTTVMQLRGGGRTPIYSISYNPAINAMLVCTRNSSNLENSTYDLYQMPKESADSNVSEVPDSKRSSGLMAVWIARNRFAVLDKTHMLAVKNLKNELTKKNIGPNNIDEIFYAGTGLLLLRDPENLTLFDVTQKRVLAQAKIAKCRYVVWANDGSLLAVLCKHNIYICNRKLEILCTIHENSRIKSGAWDDCGAFIYTTSNHIKYALPDGGDYGIIRTLDLPIYITKVSGNQVFCLDRECRPRVLNIDTTEYKFKLALIKRKYEEVLHIVRNDRLIGQSIIAYLQQKGYPEVALHFVKDNKTRFSLALECGNIDIALEAARTLDDKACWEQLGQSALLQGNHQVVEMCYQRTKNFDKLSFLYLITGNLDKLRKMMKIAEIRKDVSGHYQGALLLGDCHERIKILNELGHKSLAYLTAVTHGLVAEAETIKEGYEGNLPTVTAGAVLLRPPAPVSQAESNWPLLTVSKGFFEGAILSAGKASGLIDTAIGEDVGAEEEGWGAEADLGLEGRISPTHSEAEEEAASAAAADGGGEDGWDVGDEEVELPPEVLVSRQQDADYFVAPQPAACPSLAWSANSQLAVDHVKSGDFENAFRLLNEQIGVTNFGPLKSLFMDSYLKSCTSYTPLPTHPSLFVYPDRNWKDGGGKGHSSKPVLDVKLEQLLSELQACYQLTTAGKFPETVAKFRSILAAVPLLCVDTKQEVTEVTQLVHICKEYLVGLVMETARKEHPKTTADDQKRIAEMVAYFTHCDLQMSHKILTLRTAINVFYKIGNLNTAASFAKRLLELGPRADVAQQARKMLQACDLNPVNKLQVAYDQHNPFSICAYSFVPIYKGKEEVKCPFCSASYQPTHRGKVCNICQISSIGRESTGLRITAAHFR
;
A
#
# COMPACT_ATOMS: atom_id res chain seq x y z
N MET A 1 -15.67 -8.87 -33.83
CA MET A 1 -15.25 -7.46 -33.79
C MET A 1 -14.77 -7.14 -32.38
N LEU A 2 -13.55 -6.62 -32.23
CA LEU A 2 -12.99 -6.23 -30.94
C LEU A 2 -13.01 -4.70 -30.81
N THR A 3 -14.05 -4.14 -30.19
CA THR A 3 -14.17 -2.70 -29.97
C THR A 3 -13.06 -2.18 -29.05
N LYS A 4 -12.38 -1.13 -29.51
CA LYS A 4 -11.30 -0.44 -28.79
C LYS A 4 -11.77 0.84 -28.15
N PHE A 5 -12.52 1.63 -28.90
CA PHE A 5 -12.96 2.95 -28.53
C PHE A 5 -14.31 3.20 -29.19
N GLU A 6 -15.20 3.88 -28.46
CA GLU A 6 -16.53 4.25 -28.92
C GLU A 6 -16.89 5.57 -28.25
N THR A 7 -17.43 6.48 -29.04
CA THR A 7 -17.88 7.78 -28.57
C THR A 7 -19.26 8.09 -29.11
N LYS A 8 -20.08 8.69 -28.24
CA LYS A 8 -21.36 9.25 -28.64
C LYS A 8 -21.17 10.71 -29.05
N SER A 9 -21.62 11.05 -30.24
CA SER A 9 -21.60 12.41 -30.79
C SER A 9 -22.73 12.59 -31.79
N ALA A 10 -22.83 13.78 -32.41
CA ALA A 10 -23.64 13.91 -33.61
C ALA A 10 -23.11 13.00 -34.73
N ARG A 11 -23.93 12.77 -35.76
CA ARG A 11 -23.63 11.93 -36.92
C ARG A 11 -22.26 12.26 -37.51
N ILE A 12 -21.40 11.24 -37.64
CA ILE A 12 -20.07 11.39 -38.24
C ILE A 12 -20.13 11.04 -39.73
N LYS A 13 -19.58 11.93 -40.56
CA LYS A 13 -19.57 11.80 -42.03
C LYS A 13 -18.19 11.53 -42.62
N GLY A 14 -17.13 11.97 -41.96
CA GLY A 14 -15.75 11.72 -42.37
C GLY A 14 -14.89 11.21 -41.22
N LEU A 15 -13.99 10.27 -41.53
CA LEU A 15 -13.05 9.69 -40.59
C LEU A 15 -11.68 9.53 -41.26
N THR A 16 -10.62 9.86 -40.54
CA THR A 16 -9.26 9.61 -41.01
C THR A 16 -8.30 9.35 -39.86
N PHE A 17 -7.40 8.38 -40.05
CA PHE A 17 -6.37 8.03 -39.08
C PHE A 17 -5.11 8.83 -39.33
N HIS A 18 -4.46 9.24 -38.24
CA HIS A 18 -3.09 9.71 -38.33
C HIS A 18 -2.15 8.52 -38.62
N SER A 19 -1.15 8.70 -39.48
CA SER A 19 -0.23 7.64 -39.92
C SER A 19 0.63 7.04 -38.79
N LYS A 20 1.18 7.89 -37.92
CA LYS A 20 2.09 7.54 -36.82
C LYS A 20 1.45 7.62 -35.42
N ARG A 21 0.75 8.71 -35.12
CA ARG A 21 0.16 8.98 -33.79
C ARG A 21 -1.16 8.22 -33.64
N PRO A 22 -1.55 7.84 -32.41
CA PRO A 22 -2.79 7.12 -32.15
C PRO A 22 -4.02 8.05 -32.18
N TRP A 23 -4.13 8.86 -33.23
CA TRP A 23 -5.13 9.89 -33.37
C TRP A 23 -6.08 9.57 -34.51
N ILE A 24 -7.32 10.00 -34.32
CA ILE A 24 -8.35 9.95 -35.35
C ILE A 24 -9.02 11.32 -35.43
N LEU A 25 -9.25 11.78 -36.65
CA LEU A 25 -10.13 12.91 -36.89
C LEU A 25 -11.51 12.39 -37.26
N ALA A 26 -12.53 13.03 -36.67
CA ALA A 26 -13.92 12.80 -37.00
C ALA A 26 -14.61 14.10 -37.37
N SER A 27 -15.19 14.15 -38.56
CA SER A 27 -15.99 15.27 -39.00
C SER A 27 -17.46 14.99 -38.80
N LEU A 28 -18.14 15.91 -38.12
CA LEU A 28 -19.54 15.78 -37.75
C LEU A 28 -20.45 16.47 -38.76
N HIS A 29 -21.70 16.03 -38.79
CA HIS A 29 -22.78 16.65 -39.56
C HIS A 29 -23.08 18.09 -39.10
N THR A 30 -22.66 18.49 -37.91
CA THR A 30 -22.86 19.86 -37.39
C THR A 30 -21.82 20.86 -37.89
N GLY A 31 -20.82 20.42 -38.68
CA GLY A 31 -19.69 21.25 -39.11
C GLY A 31 -18.48 21.25 -38.18
N VAL A 32 -18.63 20.62 -37.02
CA VAL A 32 -17.54 20.45 -36.06
C VAL A 32 -16.62 19.32 -36.52
N ILE A 33 -15.32 19.50 -36.34
CA ILE A 33 -14.30 18.45 -36.48
C ILE A 33 -13.70 18.18 -35.11
N GLN A 34 -13.60 16.91 -34.73
CA GLN A 34 -13.04 16.48 -33.46
C GLN A 34 -11.76 15.66 -33.69
N LEU A 35 -10.71 15.99 -32.95
CA LEU A 35 -9.47 15.24 -32.89
C LEU A 35 -9.43 14.41 -31.61
N TRP A 36 -9.39 13.09 -31.75
CA TRP A 36 -9.42 12.16 -30.63
C TRP A 36 -8.13 11.35 -30.52
N ASP A 37 -7.64 11.15 -29.30
CA ASP A 37 -6.71 10.08 -28.99
C ASP A 37 -7.50 8.82 -28.62
N TYR A 38 -7.49 7.83 -29.50
CA TYR A 38 -8.27 6.60 -29.30
C TYR A 38 -7.59 5.57 -28.38
N ARG A 39 -6.35 5.81 -27.93
CA ARG A 39 -5.69 4.98 -26.90
C ARG A 39 -6.01 5.49 -25.51
N MET A 40 -5.97 6.81 -25.32
CA MET A 40 -6.31 7.47 -24.05
C MET A 40 -7.81 7.67 -23.88
N CYS A 41 -8.58 7.53 -24.97
CA CYS A 41 -10.03 7.79 -25.02
C CYS A 41 -10.37 9.24 -24.67
N THR A 42 -9.51 10.19 -25.05
CA THR A 42 -9.63 11.61 -24.73
C THR A 42 -9.80 12.44 -25.99
N LEU A 43 -10.71 13.42 -25.94
CA LEU A 43 -10.79 14.46 -26.96
C LEU A 43 -9.58 15.37 -26.78
N LEU A 44 -8.80 15.57 -27.84
CA LEU A 44 -7.64 16.45 -27.83
C LEU A 44 -8.07 17.88 -28.17
N ASP A 45 -8.73 18.05 -29.32
CA ASP A 45 -9.10 19.36 -29.84
C ASP A 45 -10.40 19.30 -30.65
N LYS A 46 -11.06 20.46 -30.78
CA LYS A 46 -12.29 20.68 -31.54
C LYS A 46 -12.10 21.88 -32.48
N PHE A 47 -12.52 21.75 -33.73
CA PHE A 47 -12.46 22.79 -34.75
C PHE A 47 -13.86 23.07 -35.29
N ASP A 48 -14.32 24.32 -35.26
CA ASP A 48 -15.71 24.68 -35.55
C ASP A 48 -15.86 25.96 -36.41
N GLU A 49 -15.13 26.05 -37.53
CA GLU A 49 -15.29 27.17 -38.50
C GLU A 49 -16.12 26.83 -39.75
N HIS A 50 -16.50 25.57 -39.99
CA HIS A 50 -17.33 25.21 -41.15
C HIS A 50 -18.80 25.50 -40.88
N ASP A 51 -19.50 26.03 -41.89
CA ASP A 51 -20.93 26.30 -41.83
C ASP A 51 -21.73 25.16 -42.48
N GLY A 52 -22.03 24.12 -41.70
CA GLY A 52 -22.74 22.92 -42.18
C GLY A 52 -21.89 21.65 -42.21
N PRO A 53 -22.45 20.50 -42.64
CA PRO A 53 -21.79 19.21 -42.54
C PRO A 53 -20.40 19.14 -43.19
N VAL A 54 -19.44 18.52 -42.51
CA VAL A 54 -18.10 18.26 -43.08
C VAL A 54 -17.98 16.79 -43.46
N ARG A 55 -17.78 16.51 -44.75
CA ARG A 55 -17.79 15.14 -45.31
C ARG A 55 -16.39 14.66 -45.67
N GLY A 56 -15.61 15.51 -46.31
CA GLY A 56 -14.22 15.23 -46.66
C GLY A 56 -13.29 15.55 -45.50
N ILE A 57 -12.41 14.62 -45.13
CA ILE A 57 -11.33 14.87 -44.17
C ILE A 57 -10.12 13.97 -44.43
N SER A 58 -8.91 14.54 -44.37
CA SER A 58 -7.68 13.78 -44.58
C SER A 58 -6.49 14.37 -43.83
N PHE A 59 -5.70 13.52 -43.17
CA PHE A 59 -4.42 13.90 -42.58
C PHE A 59 -3.33 13.97 -43.64
N HIS A 60 -2.41 14.92 -43.49
CA HIS A 60 -1.15 14.88 -44.20
C HIS A 60 -0.23 13.83 -43.55
N SER A 61 0.54 13.09 -44.37
CA SER A 61 1.38 11.98 -43.91
C SER A 61 2.56 12.40 -43.03
N GLN A 62 3.18 13.56 -43.36
CA GLN A 62 4.39 14.10 -42.71
C GLN A 62 4.17 15.39 -41.91
N GLN A 63 3.53 16.40 -42.49
CA GLN A 63 3.34 17.72 -41.87
C GLN A 63 2.19 17.75 -40.86
N PRO A 64 2.21 18.67 -39.86
CA PRO A 64 1.18 18.75 -38.83
C PRO A 64 -0.11 19.44 -39.30
N ILE A 65 -0.60 19.05 -40.48
CA ILE A 65 -1.77 19.65 -41.12
C ILE A 65 -2.81 18.58 -41.48
N PHE A 66 -4.06 19.01 -41.58
CA PHE A 66 -5.16 18.22 -42.14
C PHE A 66 -6.04 19.10 -43.01
N VAL A 67 -6.75 18.48 -43.95
CA VAL A 67 -7.70 19.17 -44.85
C VAL A 67 -9.11 18.70 -44.53
N SER A 68 -10.07 19.61 -44.65
CA SER A 68 -11.50 19.32 -44.57
C SER A 68 -12.27 19.97 -45.72
N GLY A 69 -13.31 19.30 -46.19
CA GLY A 69 -14.28 19.81 -47.17
C GLY A 69 -15.69 19.75 -46.61
N GLY A 70 -16.38 20.90 -46.63
CA GLY A 70 -17.71 21.07 -46.07
C GLY A 70 -18.80 21.27 -47.12
N ASP A 71 -20.04 21.21 -46.64
CA ASP A 71 -21.24 21.62 -47.38
C ASP A 71 -21.30 23.16 -47.57
N ASP A 72 -20.37 23.92 -46.97
CA ASP A 72 -20.16 25.37 -47.19
C ASP A 72 -19.33 25.69 -48.46
N TYR A 73 -19.08 24.69 -49.30
CA TYR A 73 -18.29 24.76 -50.54
C TYR A 73 -16.82 25.14 -50.33
N LYS A 74 -16.35 25.13 -49.08
CA LYS A 74 -15.00 25.54 -48.70
C LYS A 74 -14.15 24.31 -48.41
N ILE A 75 -12.91 24.36 -48.90
CA ILE A 75 -11.86 23.44 -48.46
C ILE A 75 -10.97 24.19 -47.49
N LYS A 76 -10.90 23.77 -46.23
CA LYS A 76 -10.07 24.39 -45.21
C LYS A 76 -8.85 23.52 -44.92
N VAL A 77 -7.67 24.14 -44.81
CA VAL A 77 -6.44 23.49 -44.37
C VAL A 77 -6.08 23.98 -42.99
N TRP A 78 -5.91 23.05 -42.07
CA TRP A 78 -5.76 23.31 -40.64
C TRP A 78 -4.39 22.90 -40.16
N ASN A 79 -3.87 23.63 -39.18
CA ASN A 79 -2.72 23.18 -38.40
C ASN A 79 -3.22 22.69 -37.03
N TYR A 80 -3.11 21.39 -36.78
CA TYR A 80 -3.60 20.80 -35.53
C TYR A 80 -2.69 21.10 -34.33
N THR A 81 -1.45 21.55 -34.53
CA THR A 81 -0.57 21.99 -33.43
C THR A 81 -0.84 23.44 -33.00
N GLN A 82 -1.14 24.31 -33.97
CA GLN A 82 -1.49 25.71 -33.72
C GLN A 82 -2.97 25.93 -33.42
N ARG A 83 -3.81 24.89 -33.58
CA ARG A 83 -5.26 24.90 -33.32
C ARG A 83 -6.02 25.95 -34.13
N ARG A 84 -5.61 26.21 -35.36
CA ARG A 84 -6.24 27.20 -36.24
C ARG A 84 -6.29 26.78 -37.70
N CYS A 85 -7.23 27.33 -38.44
CA CYS A 85 -7.25 27.28 -39.90
C CYS A 85 -6.08 28.12 -40.45
N ILE A 86 -5.31 27.55 -41.37
CA ILE A 86 -4.18 28.26 -42.02
C ILE A 86 -4.70 29.08 -43.19
N PHE A 87 -5.49 28.47 -44.07
CA PHE A 87 -6.13 29.10 -45.21
C PHE A 87 -7.30 28.27 -45.74
N THR A 88 -8.14 28.91 -46.55
CA THR A 88 -9.29 28.30 -47.22
C THR A 88 -9.07 28.35 -48.73
N LEU A 89 -9.32 27.24 -49.43
CA LEU A 89 -9.34 27.15 -50.88
C LEU A 89 -10.80 27.25 -51.36
N LEU A 90 -11.03 28.11 -52.35
CA LEU A 90 -12.34 28.40 -52.92
C LEU A 90 -12.35 28.06 -54.41
N GLY A 91 -13.43 27.46 -54.89
CA GLY A 91 -13.65 27.28 -56.33
C GLY A 91 -14.67 26.20 -56.71
N HIS A 92 -15.01 25.27 -55.81
CA HIS A 92 -16.19 24.42 -56.00
C HIS A 92 -17.48 25.23 -55.86
N LEU A 93 -18.51 24.81 -56.57
CA LEU A 93 -19.81 25.50 -56.61
C LEU A 93 -20.90 24.79 -55.81
N ASP A 94 -20.65 23.58 -55.33
CA ASP A 94 -21.60 22.78 -54.56
C ASP A 94 -20.88 21.89 -53.51
N TYR A 95 -21.63 21.09 -52.74
CA TYR A 95 -21.16 20.34 -51.59
C TYR A 95 -19.92 19.51 -51.89
N ILE A 96 -18.93 19.55 -50.99
CA ILE A 96 -17.70 18.77 -51.12
C ILE A 96 -17.89 17.42 -50.43
N ARG A 97 -17.82 16.34 -51.18
CA ARG A 97 -18.10 14.97 -50.70
C ARG A 97 -16.87 14.27 -50.14
N SER A 98 -15.72 14.42 -50.79
CA SER A 98 -14.47 13.81 -50.34
C SER A 98 -13.28 14.72 -50.57
N THR A 99 -12.28 14.61 -49.71
CA THR A 99 -11.00 15.34 -49.81
C THR A 99 -9.86 14.43 -49.39
N MET A 100 -8.74 14.43 -50.12
CA MET A 100 -7.59 13.56 -49.83
C MET A 100 -6.26 14.26 -50.14
N PHE A 101 -5.28 14.11 -49.26
CA PHE A 101 -3.89 14.49 -49.59
C PHE A 101 -3.24 13.44 -50.50
N HIS A 102 -2.43 13.91 -51.45
CA HIS A 102 -1.51 13.05 -52.17
C HIS A 102 -0.38 12.56 -51.25
N HIS A 103 0.14 11.35 -51.48
CA HIS A 103 1.17 10.75 -50.60
C HIS A 103 2.57 11.36 -50.80
N GLU A 104 2.90 11.79 -52.02
CA GLU A 104 4.19 12.41 -52.40
C GLU A 104 4.12 13.90 -52.74
N TYR A 105 3.33 14.30 -53.74
CA TYR A 105 3.21 15.68 -54.20
C TYR A 105 2.40 16.57 -53.25
N PRO A 106 2.60 17.91 -53.27
CA PRO A 106 1.86 18.86 -52.45
C PRO A 106 0.44 19.11 -52.98
N TRP A 107 -0.30 18.04 -53.25
CA TRP A 107 -1.61 18.08 -53.89
C TRP A 107 -2.73 17.65 -52.94
N ILE A 108 -3.88 18.31 -53.10
CA ILE A 108 -5.16 17.95 -52.47
C ILE A 108 -6.14 17.61 -53.57
N LEU A 109 -6.79 16.46 -53.47
CA LEU A 109 -7.93 16.07 -54.30
C LEU A 109 -9.23 16.45 -53.60
N SER A 110 -10.18 16.98 -54.33
CA SER A 110 -11.55 17.21 -53.84
C SER A 110 -12.59 16.80 -54.87
N ALA A 111 -13.65 16.14 -54.43
CA ALA A 111 -14.80 15.76 -55.26
C ALA A 111 -16.07 16.45 -54.74
N SER A 112 -16.91 16.93 -55.65
CA SER A 112 -18.07 17.76 -55.32
C SER A 112 -19.33 17.35 -56.08
N ASP A 113 -20.47 17.83 -55.58
CA ASP A 113 -21.76 17.77 -56.24
C ASP A 113 -21.82 18.66 -57.50
N ASP A 114 -20.85 19.56 -57.70
CA ASP A 114 -20.69 20.34 -58.94
C ASP A 114 -20.24 19.50 -60.15
N GLN A 115 -20.22 18.16 -59.99
CA GLN A 115 -19.87 17.15 -61.00
C GLN A 115 -18.38 17.16 -61.38
N THR A 116 -17.56 17.98 -60.72
CA THR A 116 -16.13 18.08 -60.98
C THR A 116 -15.30 17.48 -59.85
N ILE A 117 -14.11 17.02 -60.22
CA ILE A 117 -13.04 16.69 -59.27
C ILE A 117 -11.92 17.70 -59.49
N ARG A 118 -11.37 18.26 -58.43
CA ARG A 118 -10.31 19.26 -58.52
C ARG A 118 -9.06 18.81 -57.80
N ILE A 119 -7.92 19.12 -58.40
CA ILE A 119 -6.59 18.95 -57.81
C ILE A 119 -6.02 20.33 -57.50
N TRP A 120 -5.67 20.54 -56.24
CA TRP A 120 -5.17 21.80 -55.71
C TRP A 120 -3.72 21.65 -55.29
N ASN A 121 -2.89 22.65 -55.56
CA ASN A 121 -1.59 22.76 -54.92
C ASN A 121 -1.77 23.52 -53.60
N TRP A 122 -1.54 22.85 -52.46
CA TRP A 122 -1.75 23.51 -51.18
C TRP A 122 -0.63 24.48 -50.80
N GLN A 123 0.55 24.39 -51.43
CA GLN A 123 1.65 25.35 -51.23
C GLN A 123 1.42 26.65 -52.01
N SER A 124 1.07 26.55 -53.30
CA SER A 124 0.76 27.73 -54.12
C SER A 124 -0.67 28.25 -53.93
N ARG A 125 -1.53 27.48 -53.24
CA ARG A 125 -2.94 27.79 -52.95
C ARG A 125 -3.81 27.96 -54.20
N ALA A 126 -3.41 27.34 -55.31
CA ALA A 126 -4.10 27.42 -56.59
C ALA A 126 -4.72 26.07 -56.99
N CYS A 127 -5.83 26.13 -57.73
CA CYS A 127 -6.38 24.96 -58.42
C CYS A 127 -5.52 24.69 -59.68
N ILE A 128 -4.94 23.49 -59.78
CA ILE A 128 -4.02 23.14 -60.88
C ILE A 128 -4.75 22.40 -61.99
N CYS A 129 -5.73 21.56 -61.63
CA CYS A 129 -6.45 20.72 -62.59
C CYS A 129 -7.91 20.56 -62.17
N VAL A 130 -8.81 20.63 -63.15
CA VAL A 130 -10.24 20.35 -63.01
C VAL A 130 -10.58 19.17 -63.92
N LEU A 131 -10.94 18.04 -63.32
CA LEU A 131 -11.35 16.82 -64.00
C LEU A 131 -12.86 16.91 -64.27
N THR A 132 -13.22 17.16 -65.52
CA THR A 132 -14.60 17.23 -65.98
C THR A 132 -14.96 15.99 -66.79
N GLY A 133 -16.11 15.38 -66.51
CA GLY A 133 -16.60 14.27 -67.33
C GLY A 133 -17.71 13.45 -66.69
N HIS A 134 -17.83 13.45 -65.36
CA HIS A 134 -18.99 12.86 -64.68
C HIS A 134 -20.26 13.67 -64.98
N ASN A 135 -21.39 12.98 -65.03
CA ASN A 135 -22.68 13.58 -65.36
C ASN A 135 -23.58 13.81 -64.12
N HIS A 136 -23.10 13.46 -62.94
CA HIS A 136 -23.79 13.62 -61.66
C HIS A 136 -22.77 13.78 -60.53
N TYR A 137 -23.27 14.10 -59.34
CA TYR A 137 -22.54 14.24 -58.08
C TYR A 137 -21.43 13.20 -57.92
N VAL A 138 -20.21 13.68 -57.69
CA VAL A 138 -19.06 12.82 -57.46
C VAL A 138 -18.95 12.56 -55.96
N MET A 139 -19.31 11.35 -55.56
CA MET A 139 -19.45 10.97 -54.15
C MET A 139 -18.10 10.68 -53.49
N CYS A 140 -17.15 10.11 -54.23
CA CYS A 140 -15.82 9.77 -53.72
C CYS A 140 -14.78 9.92 -54.83
N ALA A 141 -13.60 10.45 -54.48
CA ALA A 141 -12.41 10.34 -55.31
C ALA A 141 -11.18 10.04 -54.45
N GLN A 142 -10.28 9.19 -54.95
CA GLN A 142 -9.07 8.79 -54.24
C GLN A 142 -7.87 8.73 -55.20
N PHE A 143 -6.71 9.17 -54.70
CA PHE A 143 -5.44 8.88 -55.37
C PHE A 143 -5.11 7.40 -55.25
N HIS A 144 -4.46 6.88 -56.29
CA HIS A 144 -3.85 5.57 -56.23
C HIS A 144 -2.63 5.61 -55.28
N PRO A 145 -2.32 4.51 -54.55
CA PRO A 145 -1.26 4.52 -53.53
C PRO A 145 0.18 4.61 -54.06
N SER A 146 0.42 4.33 -55.35
CA SER A 146 1.77 4.28 -55.96
C SER A 146 1.84 4.87 -57.37
N GLU A 147 0.96 4.45 -58.27
CA GLU A 147 0.81 4.99 -59.63
C GLU A 147 0.11 6.37 -59.66
N ASP A 148 0.37 7.14 -60.73
CA ASP A 148 -0.21 8.47 -61.00
C ASP A 148 -1.66 8.37 -61.51
N LEU A 149 -2.54 7.73 -60.75
CA LEU A 149 -3.95 7.52 -61.10
C LEU A 149 -4.90 8.06 -60.03
N VAL A 150 -6.10 8.44 -60.45
CA VAL A 150 -7.22 8.80 -59.56
C VAL A 150 -8.42 7.92 -59.90
N VAL A 151 -9.11 7.39 -58.89
CA VAL A 151 -10.41 6.75 -59.06
C VAL A 151 -11.49 7.66 -58.54
N SER A 152 -12.63 7.71 -59.22
CA SER A 152 -13.81 8.44 -58.80
C SER A 152 -15.08 7.62 -58.94
N ALA A 153 -16.00 7.79 -58.00
CA ALA A 153 -17.33 7.20 -58.00
C ALA A 153 -18.38 8.31 -58.05
N SER A 154 -19.37 8.15 -58.93
CA SER A 154 -20.44 9.13 -59.11
C SER A 154 -21.80 8.47 -59.05
N LEU A 155 -22.81 9.29 -58.75
CA LEU A 155 -24.22 8.89 -58.87
C LEU A 155 -24.67 8.71 -60.33
N ASP A 156 -23.82 9.02 -61.31
CA ASP A 156 -24.02 8.67 -62.73
C ASP A 156 -23.87 7.17 -63.05
N GLN A 157 -23.77 6.33 -62.00
CA GLN A 157 -23.65 4.87 -62.06
C GLN A 157 -22.27 4.37 -62.52
N THR A 158 -21.32 5.28 -62.78
CA THR A 158 -19.99 4.94 -63.28
C THR A 158 -18.91 5.11 -62.21
N VAL A 159 -17.88 4.28 -62.31
CA VAL A 159 -16.59 4.52 -61.66
C VAL A 159 -15.57 4.86 -62.74
N ARG A 160 -14.85 5.97 -62.60
CA ARG A 160 -13.84 6.38 -63.59
C ARG A 160 -12.44 6.34 -63.00
N VAL A 161 -11.49 5.92 -63.82
CA VAL A 161 -10.06 5.98 -63.52
C VAL A 161 -9.45 7.04 -64.42
N TRP A 162 -8.76 8.00 -63.82
CA TRP A 162 -8.12 9.13 -64.48
C TRP A 162 -6.61 8.97 -64.40
N ASP A 163 -5.93 9.28 -65.50
CA ASP A 163 -4.47 9.39 -65.57
C ASP A 163 -4.06 10.84 -65.35
N ILE A 164 -3.22 11.07 -64.33
CA ILE A 164 -2.72 12.40 -63.94
C ILE A 164 -1.21 12.55 -64.19
N SER A 165 -0.59 11.64 -64.95
CA SER A 165 0.83 11.70 -65.28
C SER A 165 1.20 12.96 -66.07
N GLY A 166 0.30 13.49 -66.90
CA GLY A 166 0.45 14.76 -67.62
C GLY A 166 0.63 15.94 -66.66
N LEU A 167 -0.23 16.02 -65.63
CA LEU A 167 -0.14 17.04 -64.58
C LEU A 167 1.19 16.99 -63.81
N ARG A 168 1.69 15.78 -63.53
CA ARG A 168 2.97 15.57 -62.85
C ARG A 168 4.13 16.08 -63.70
N LYS A 169 4.19 15.70 -64.98
CA LYS A 169 5.24 16.12 -65.91
C LYS A 169 5.29 17.65 -66.09
N LYS A 170 4.13 18.31 -66.03
CA LYS A 170 4.00 19.77 -66.16
C LYS A 170 4.42 20.55 -64.91
N ASN A 171 4.17 20.02 -63.71
CA ASN A 171 4.36 20.76 -62.44
C ASN A 171 5.57 20.32 -61.60
N VAL A 172 6.19 19.17 -61.90
CA VAL A 172 7.37 18.66 -61.20
C VAL A 172 8.57 18.78 -62.12
N ALA A 173 9.64 19.45 -61.66
CA ALA A 173 10.86 19.62 -62.45
C ALA A 173 11.39 18.26 -62.97
N PRO A 174 11.88 18.19 -64.23
CA PRO A 174 12.33 16.93 -64.81
C PRO A 174 13.48 16.36 -63.99
N GLY A 175 13.31 15.13 -63.50
CA GLY A 175 14.42 14.33 -62.96
C GLY A 175 15.46 14.02 -64.04
N PRO A 176 16.54 13.28 -63.71
CA PRO A 176 17.67 13.05 -64.63
C PRO A 176 17.28 12.44 -65.99
N GLY A 177 16.18 11.68 -66.07
CA GLY A 177 15.65 11.12 -67.32
C GLY A 177 14.70 12.04 -68.10
N GLY A 178 14.22 13.14 -67.51
CA GLY A 178 13.36 14.11 -68.19
C GLY A 178 14.13 15.10 -69.06
N LEU A 179 15.42 15.30 -68.80
CA LEU A 179 16.30 16.13 -69.63
C LEU A 179 16.55 15.47 -71.00
N ASP A 180 16.72 14.14 -71.04
CA ASP A 180 16.95 13.38 -72.27
C ASP A 180 15.73 13.37 -73.22
N ASP A 181 14.51 13.32 -72.68
CA ASP A 181 13.28 13.43 -73.49
C ASP A 181 13.04 14.86 -73.98
N HIS A 182 13.38 15.87 -73.18
CA HIS A 182 13.25 17.28 -73.55
C HIS A 182 14.31 17.72 -74.58
N LEU A 183 15.49 17.09 -74.57
CA LEU A 183 16.56 17.29 -75.55
C LEU A 183 16.31 16.57 -76.89
N LYS A 184 15.57 15.45 -76.88
CA LYS A 184 15.25 14.68 -78.10
C LYS A 184 14.23 15.35 -79.00
N ASN A 185 13.40 16.27 -78.50
CA ASN A 185 12.43 17.01 -79.32
C ASN A 185 12.21 18.45 -78.82
N PRO A 186 13.14 19.39 -79.11
CA PRO A 186 13.02 20.79 -78.70
C PRO A 186 11.95 21.59 -79.46
N ASN A 187 11.42 21.05 -80.58
CA ASN A 187 10.44 21.74 -81.44
C ASN A 187 9.04 21.09 -81.47
N ALA A 188 8.76 20.10 -80.61
CA ALA A 188 7.40 19.59 -80.45
C ALA A 188 6.62 20.50 -79.48
N THR A 189 6.30 21.72 -79.90
CA THR A 189 5.15 22.42 -79.33
C THR A 189 3.91 21.65 -79.79
N ASP A 190 3.46 20.73 -78.95
CA ASP A 190 2.23 19.96 -79.15
C ASP A 190 1.07 20.95 -79.31
N LEU A 191 0.68 21.21 -80.57
CA LEU A 191 -0.30 22.24 -80.97
C LEU A 191 -1.69 21.97 -80.34
N PHE A 192 -1.90 20.73 -79.89
CA PHE A 192 -2.95 20.31 -78.98
C PHE A 192 -2.29 19.93 -77.66
N GLY A 193 -2.20 20.87 -76.72
CA GLY A 193 -1.50 20.63 -75.44
C GLY A 193 -1.98 19.33 -74.77
N GLN A 194 -1.04 18.53 -74.27
CA GLN A 194 -1.36 17.34 -73.48
C GLN A 194 -2.35 17.73 -72.37
N ALA A 195 -3.52 17.09 -72.37
CA ALA A 195 -4.52 17.34 -71.35
C ALA A 195 -3.92 17.01 -69.97
N ASP A 196 -4.05 17.94 -69.03
CA ASP A 196 -3.47 17.82 -67.69
C ASP A 196 -3.93 16.54 -66.97
N ALA A 197 -5.13 16.05 -67.29
CA ALA A 197 -5.60 14.73 -66.92
C ALA A 197 -6.59 14.15 -67.93
N VAL A 198 -6.59 12.82 -68.10
CA VAL A 198 -7.43 12.10 -69.08
C VAL A 198 -8.17 10.94 -68.41
N VAL A 199 -9.40 10.66 -68.82
CA VAL A 199 -10.13 9.45 -68.40
C VAL A 199 -9.47 8.23 -69.04
N LYS A 200 -8.79 7.40 -68.24
CA LYS A 200 -8.16 6.16 -68.70
C LYS A 200 -9.19 5.04 -68.89
N HIS A 201 -10.08 4.84 -67.90
CA HIS A 201 -11.12 3.81 -67.96
C HIS A 201 -12.45 4.32 -67.40
N VAL A 202 -13.56 3.87 -68.00
CA VAL A 202 -14.93 4.03 -67.50
C VAL A 202 -15.46 2.65 -67.14
N LEU A 203 -15.85 2.46 -65.89
CA LEU A 203 -16.38 1.21 -65.35
C LEU A 203 -17.90 1.35 -65.20
N GLU A 204 -18.62 0.67 -66.08
CA GLU A 204 -20.08 0.63 -66.09
C GLU A 204 -20.54 -0.78 -65.71
N GLY A 205 -21.44 -0.89 -64.74
CA GLY A 205 -21.96 -2.18 -64.30
C GLY A 205 -22.80 -2.15 -63.02
N HIS A 206 -22.83 -1.02 -62.30
CA HIS A 206 -23.81 -0.78 -61.24
C HIS A 206 -25.14 -0.31 -61.83
N ASP A 207 -26.25 -0.74 -61.23
CA ASP A 207 -27.61 -0.37 -61.69
C ASP A 207 -28.12 0.96 -61.08
N ARG A 208 -27.38 1.48 -60.09
CA ARG A 208 -27.69 2.72 -59.36
C ARG A 208 -26.41 3.48 -59.05
N GLY A 209 -26.56 4.70 -58.51
CA GLY A 209 -25.44 5.57 -58.18
C GLY A 209 -24.42 4.92 -57.25
N VAL A 210 -23.14 5.19 -57.53
CA VAL A 210 -22.00 4.64 -56.78
C VAL A 210 -21.59 5.62 -55.69
N ASN A 211 -21.61 5.17 -54.44
CA ASN A 211 -21.31 6.03 -53.29
C ASN A 211 -19.82 6.10 -52.97
N TRP A 212 -19.11 4.98 -53.17
CA TRP A 212 -17.72 4.88 -52.75
C TRP A 212 -16.92 3.98 -53.68
N CYS A 213 -15.67 4.35 -53.90
CA CYS A 213 -14.65 3.53 -54.55
C CYS A 213 -13.36 3.55 -53.74
N SER A 214 -12.58 2.47 -53.81
CA SER A 214 -11.27 2.39 -53.16
C SER A 214 -10.33 1.53 -53.99
N PHE A 215 -9.07 1.97 -54.10
CA PHE A 215 -8.00 1.14 -54.62
C PHE A 215 -7.56 0.11 -53.60
N HIS A 216 -7.13 -1.04 -54.09
CA HIS A 216 -6.37 -1.99 -53.30
C HIS A 216 -4.93 -1.46 -53.11
N PRO A 217 -4.30 -1.65 -51.93
CA PRO A 217 -2.98 -1.06 -51.66
C PRO A 217 -1.82 -1.50 -52.57
N THR A 218 -1.88 -2.74 -53.09
CA THR A 218 -0.77 -3.35 -53.86
C THR A 218 -1.20 -3.98 -55.18
N LEU A 219 -2.27 -4.78 -55.17
CA LEU A 219 -2.86 -5.40 -56.37
C LEU A 219 -3.64 -4.37 -57.22
N PRO A 220 -3.70 -4.53 -58.57
CA PRO A 220 -4.42 -3.63 -59.47
C PRO A 220 -5.93 -3.92 -59.45
N LEU A 221 -6.54 -3.66 -58.30
CA LEU A 221 -7.94 -3.94 -58.01
C LEU A 221 -8.63 -2.71 -57.45
N ILE A 222 -9.89 -2.53 -57.83
CA ILE A 222 -10.76 -1.46 -57.34
C ILE A 222 -11.98 -2.14 -56.74
N VAL A 223 -12.46 -1.61 -55.62
CA VAL A 223 -13.76 -2.00 -55.06
C VAL A 223 -14.70 -0.81 -55.08
N SER A 224 -15.96 -1.05 -55.42
CA SER A 224 -17.02 -0.04 -55.40
C SER A 224 -18.25 -0.53 -54.64
N GLY A 225 -18.90 0.40 -53.92
CA GLY A 225 -20.17 0.16 -53.25
C GLY A 225 -21.22 1.17 -53.72
N ALA A 226 -22.42 0.68 -54.00
CA ALA A 226 -23.48 1.47 -54.62
C ALA A 226 -24.85 1.30 -53.94
N ASP A 227 -25.81 2.09 -54.42
CA ASP A 227 -27.21 2.08 -53.99
C ASP A 227 -28.00 0.85 -54.49
N ASP A 228 -27.42 0.06 -55.40
CA ASP A 228 -27.94 -1.24 -55.84
C ASP A 228 -27.74 -2.35 -54.79
N ARG A 229 -27.18 -1.99 -53.62
CA ARG A 229 -26.87 -2.88 -52.47
C ARG A 229 -25.74 -3.86 -52.75
N GLN A 230 -25.05 -3.71 -53.87
CA GLN A 230 -23.96 -4.55 -54.29
C GLN A 230 -22.60 -3.91 -53.99
N ILE A 231 -21.62 -4.78 -53.83
CA ILE A 231 -20.22 -4.41 -53.80
C ILE A 231 -19.56 -5.09 -55.00
N LYS A 232 -18.99 -4.32 -55.91
CA LYS A 232 -18.32 -4.85 -57.10
C LYS A 232 -16.81 -4.75 -56.95
N LEU A 233 -16.13 -5.81 -57.39
CA LEU A 233 -14.68 -5.87 -57.48
C LEU A 233 -14.28 -5.77 -58.95
N TRP A 234 -13.41 -4.83 -59.27
CA TRP A 234 -12.89 -4.58 -60.60
C TRP A 234 -11.41 -4.89 -60.64
N ARG A 235 -10.95 -5.42 -61.78
CA ARG A 235 -9.52 -5.57 -62.08
C ARG A 235 -9.17 -4.66 -63.23
N MET A 236 -8.01 -4.03 -63.12
CA MET A 236 -7.46 -3.16 -64.15
C MET A 236 -6.12 -3.71 -64.64
N ASN A 237 -5.93 -3.62 -65.95
CA ASN A 237 -4.63 -3.69 -66.62
C ASN A 237 -4.42 -2.35 -67.34
N ASP A 238 -3.27 -2.14 -67.97
CA ASP A 238 -2.98 -0.88 -68.67
C ASP A 238 -3.98 -0.52 -69.77
N SER A 239 -4.56 -1.52 -70.45
CA SER A 239 -5.44 -1.32 -71.60
C SER A 239 -6.94 -1.42 -71.30
N LYS A 240 -7.33 -2.17 -70.26
CA LYS A 240 -8.74 -2.44 -69.96
C LYS A 240 -8.94 -2.66 -68.47
N ALA A 241 -10.09 -2.23 -67.97
CA ALA A 241 -10.61 -2.60 -66.67
C ALA A 241 -11.98 -3.29 -66.83
N TRP A 242 -12.26 -4.32 -66.02
CA TRP A 242 -13.49 -5.11 -66.09
C TRP A 242 -13.93 -5.61 -64.71
N GLU A 243 -15.22 -5.92 -64.59
CA GLU A 243 -15.80 -6.51 -63.38
C GLU A 243 -15.29 -7.94 -63.19
N VAL A 244 -14.74 -8.23 -62.00
CA VAL A 244 -14.29 -9.56 -61.61
C VAL A 244 -15.42 -10.35 -60.95
N ASP A 245 -16.08 -9.74 -59.96
CA ASP A 245 -17.17 -10.37 -59.23
C ASP A 245 -17.99 -9.35 -58.41
N THR A 246 -19.14 -9.79 -57.91
CA THR A 246 -20.06 -9.02 -57.07
C THR A 246 -20.29 -9.72 -55.73
N CYS A 247 -20.01 -9.04 -54.62
CA CYS A 247 -20.38 -9.49 -53.28
C CYS A 247 -21.81 -9.07 -52.95
N ARG A 248 -22.69 -10.06 -52.72
CA ARG A 248 -24.12 -9.86 -52.41
C ARG A 248 -24.41 -10.10 -50.94
N GLY A 249 -25.16 -9.20 -50.31
CA GLY A 249 -25.73 -9.50 -48.99
C GLY A 249 -26.25 -8.32 -48.19
N HIS A 250 -25.85 -7.07 -48.49
CA HIS A 250 -26.45 -5.91 -47.85
C HIS A 250 -27.92 -5.74 -48.24
N TYR A 251 -28.74 -5.28 -47.30
CA TYR A 251 -30.18 -5.10 -47.52
C TYR A 251 -30.57 -3.66 -47.89
N ASN A 252 -29.64 -2.72 -47.77
CA ASN A 252 -29.81 -1.31 -48.08
C ASN A 252 -28.55 -0.77 -48.75
N ASN A 253 -28.54 0.53 -49.07
CA ASN A 253 -27.44 1.20 -49.76
C ASN A 253 -26.10 0.95 -49.05
N VAL A 254 -25.05 0.68 -49.85
CA VAL A 254 -23.69 0.51 -49.34
C VAL A 254 -23.04 1.89 -49.32
N SER A 255 -22.72 2.40 -48.13
CA SER A 255 -22.25 3.77 -47.97
C SER A 255 -20.74 3.90 -48.22
N CYS A 256 -19.95 2.92 -47.80
CA CYS A 256 -18.49 2.94 -47.88
C CYS A 256 -17.93 1.50 -47.93
N VAL A 257 -16.87 1.32 -48.72
CA VAL A 257 -16.15 0.04 -48.88
C VAL A 257 -14.65 0.30 -48.88
N VAL A 258 -13.91 -0.49 -48.11
CA VAL A 258 -12.45 -0.33 -47.94
C VAL A 258 -11.77 -1.70 -47.91
N PHE A 259 -10.57 -1.78 -48.48
CA PHE A 259 -9.72 -2.96 -48.37
C PHE A 259 -9.01 -3.03 -47.02
N HIS A 260 -8.81 -4.24 -46.51
CA HIS A 260 -7.90 -4.46 -45.39
C HIS A 260 -6.45 -4.26 -45.87
N PRO A 261 -5.62 -3.45 -45.17
CA PRO A 261 -4.29 -3.07 -45.67
C PRO A 261 -3.28 -4.23 -45.76
N LYS A 262 -3.41 -5.24 -44.87
CA LYS A 262 -2.49 -6.38 -44.75
C LYS A 262 -3.08 -7.75 -45.13
N GLN A 263 -4.40 -7.87 -45.23
CA GLN A 263 -5.09 -9.16 -45.39
C GLN A 263 -6.01 -9.03 -46.59
N GLU A 264 -6.28 -10.15 -47.26
CA GLU A 264 -7.20 -10.19 -48.41
C GLU A 264 -8.65 -10.20 -47.93
N LEU A 265 -9.06 -9.12 -47.26
CA LEU A 265 -10.40 -8.91 -46.75
C LEU A 265 -10.95 -7.58 -47.26
N ILE A 266 -12.26 -7.53 -47.46
CA ILE A 266 -13.00 -6.31 -47.79
C ILE A 266 -13.91 -5.99 -46.61
N LEU A 267 -13.96 -4.73 -46.21
CA LEU A 267 -14.92 -4.24 -45.23
C LEU A 267 -15.91 -3.31 -45.92
N SER A 268 -17.18 -3.50 -45.62
CA SER A 268 -18.25 -2.62 -46.10
C SER A 268 -19.16 -2.21 -44.97
N ASN A 269 -19.71 -1.01 -45.08
CA ASN A 269 -20.77 -0.53 -44.21
C ASN A 269 -22.02 -0.19 -45.04
N SER A 270 -23.17 -0.22 -44.38
CA SER A 270 -24.44 0.05 -45.05
C SER A 270 -25.43 0.72 -44.12
N GLU A 271 -26.39 1.40 -44.74
CA GLU A 271 -27.60 1.90 -44.10
C GLU A 271 -28.53 0.80 -43.57
N ASP A 272 -28.23 -0.49 -43.86
CA ASP A 272 -28.88 -1.64 -43.21
C ASP A 272 -28.45 -1.86 -41.75
N LYS A 273 -27.59 -0.94 -41.26
CA LYS A 273 -27.05 -0.88 -39.90
C LYS A 273 -26.02 -1.96 -39.62
N SER A 274 -25.38 -2.48 -40.67
CA SER A 274 -24.34 -3.50 -40.55
C SER A 274 -23.00 -3.09 -41.13
N ILE A 275 -21.95 -3.65 -40.52
CA ILE A 275 -20.61 -3.73 -41.06
C ILE A 275 -20.37 -5.19 -41.43
N ARG A 276 -19.97 -5.46 -42.68
CA ARG A 276 -19.66 -6.80 -43.14
C ARG A 276 -18.18 -6.94 -43.50
N VAL A 277 -17.65 -8.11 -43.23
CA VAL A 277 -16.28 -8.51 -43.57
C VAL A 277 -16.37 -9.63 -44.59
N TRP A 278 -15.80 -9.40 -45.76
CA TRP A 278 -15.84 -10.32 -46.89
C TRP A 278 -14.45 -10.91 -47.10
N ASP A 279 -14.41 -12.21 -47.39
CA ASP A 279 -13.20 -12.85 -47.91
C ASP A 279 -13.05 -12.47 -49.39
N MET A 280 -11.91 -11.94 -49.78
CA MET A 280 -11.65 -11.56 -51.17
C MET A 280 -11.51 -12.78 -52.09
N THR A 281 -11.03 -13.91 -51.56
CA THR A 281 -10.79 -15.14 -52.34
C THR A 281 -12.07 -15.94 -52.51
N LYS A 282 -12.76 -16.21 -51.38
CA LYS A 282 -14.02 -16.98 -51.36
C LYS A 282 -15.24 -16.14 -51.70
N ARG A 283 -15.13 -14.81 -51.57
CA ARG A 283 -16.18 -13.83 -51.91
C ARG A 283 -17.46 -14.01 -51.09
N THR A 284 -17.34 -14.71 -49.97
CA THR A 284 -18.40 -14.92 -49.00
C THR A 284 -18.25 -13.94 -47.84
N CYS A 285 -19.39 -13.58 -47.26
CA CYS A 285 -19.42 -12.82 -46.03
C CYS A 285 -18.91 -13.71 -44.87
N LEU A 286 -17.77 -13.34 -44.28
CA LEU A 286 -17.20 -14.04 -43.12
C LEU A 286 -17.92 -13.66 -41.83
N ASN A 287 -18.11 -12.36 -41.61
CA ASN A 287 -18.72 -11.83 -40.40
C ASN A 287 -19.66 -10.68 -40.74
N THR A 288 -20.81 -10.64 -40.08
CA THR A 288 -21.76 -9.52 -40.11
C THR A 288 -21.89 -8.96 -38.70
N PHE A 289 -21.64 -7.66 -38.55
CA PHE A 289 -21.81 -6.93 -37.29
C PHE A 289 -22.96 -5.94 -37.46
N ARG A 290 -24.07 -6.16 -36.74
CA ARG A 290 -25.27 -5.30 -36.86
C ARG A 290 -25.52 -4.54 -35.56
N ARG A 291 -25.98 -3.29 -35.68
CA ARG A 291 -26.51 -2.48 -34.58
C ARG A 291 -27.96 -2.10 -34.88
N GLU A 292 -28.87 -2.20 -33.92
CA GLU A 292 -30.30 -2.07 -34.23
C GLU A 292 -30.78 -0.64 -34.53
N HIS A 293 -30.10 0.37 -33.98
CA HIS A 293 -30.57 1.76 -34.05
C HIS A 293 -29.64 2.72 -34.81
N GLU A 294 -28.58 2.22 -35.47
CA GLU A 294 -27.53 3.09 -36.00
C GLU A 294 -27.14 2.73 -37.44
N ARG A 295 -27.31 3.67 -38.38
CA ARG A 295 -26.76 3.51 -39.73
C ARG A 295 -25.29 3.88 -39.75
N PHE A 296 -24.52 3.20 -40.57
CA PHE A 296 -23.11 3.50 -40.78
C PHE A 296 -22.93 4.28 -42.08
N TRP A 297 -22.09 5.32 -42.04
CA TRP A 297 -21.91 6.26 -43.16
C TRP A 297 -20.53 6.18 -43.78
N VAL A 298 -19.48 6.02 -42.96
CA VAL A 298 -18.09 6.03 -43.42
C VAL A 298 -17.26 4.97 -42.72
N LEU A 299 -16.28 4.42 -43.42
CA LEU A 299 -15.25 3.53 -42.88
C LEU A 299 -13.87 4.13 -43.16
N ALA A 300 -12.95 3.95 -42.22
CA ALA A 300 -11.54 4.25 -42.42
C ALA A 300 -10.69 3.08 -41.94
N ALA A 301 -9.67 2.72 -42.73
CA ALA A 301 -8.65 1.76 -42.34
C ALA A 301 -7.39 2.49 -41.91
N HIS A 302 -6.74 2.03 -40.85
CA HIS A 302 -5.45 2.57 -40.46
C HIS A 302 -4.37 2.10 -41.47
N PRO A 303 -3.48 2.98 -41.95
CA PRO A 303 -2.54 2.62 -43.03
C PRO A 303 -1.66 1.39 -42.74
N THR A 304 -1.17 1.27 -41.50
CA THR A 304 -0.20 0.21 -41.12
C THR A 304 -0.73 -0.85 -40.14
N SER A 305 -1.87 -0.64 -39.48
CA SER A 305 -2.31 -1.47 -38.34
C SER A 305 -3.69 -2.08 -38.60
N ASN A 306 -4.01 -3.21 -37.96
CA ASN A 306 -5.36 -3.80 -38.01
C ASN A 306 -6.31 -3.01 -37.11
N LEU A 307 -6.55 -1.75 -37.47
CA LEU A 307 -7.50 -0.83 -36.83
C LEU A 307 -8.43 -0.28 -37.91
N PHE A 308 -9.71 -0.34 -37.62
CA PHE A 308 -10.77 0.21 -38.46
C PHE A 308 -11.61 1.15 -37.63
N ALA A 309 -12.09 2.21 -38.25
CA ALA A 309 -13.06 3.11 -37.66
C ALA A 309 -14.32 3.14 -38.53
N ALA A 310 -15.48 3.17 -37.90
CA ALA A 310 -16.76 3.35 -38.56
C ALA A 310 -17.53 4.51 -37.93
N GLY A 311 -18.01 5.43 -38.77
CA GLY A 311 -18.87 6.53 -38.36
C GLY A 311 -20.34 6.15 -38.53
N HIS A 312 -21.15 6.44 -37.54
CA HIS A 312 -22.58 6.16 -37.51
C HIS A 312 -23.40 7.38 -37.06
N ASP A 313 -24.73 7.23 -37.04
CA ASP A 313 -25.67 8.31 -36.68
C ASP A 313 -25.40 8.93 -35.30
N SER A 314 -25.01 8.12 -34.33
CA SER A 314 -24.80 8.53 -32.93
C SER A 314 -23.32 8.72 -32.56
N GLY A 315 -22.38 8.68 -33.51
CA GLY A 315 -20.95 8.83 -33.23
C GLY A 315 -20.05 7.91 -34.03
N MET A 316 -18.99 7.38 -33.41
CA MET A 316 -18.04 6.50 -34.07
C MET A 316 -17.58 5.36 -33.18
N ILE A 317 -17.12 4.30 -33.85
CA ILE A 317 -16.51 3.13 -33.25
C ILE A 317 -15.18 2.82 -33.91
N ILE A 318 -14.19 2.48 -33.08
CA ILE A 318 -12.89 1.97 -33.53
C ILE A 318 -12.76 0.54 -33.05
N PHE A 319 -12.41 -0.35 -33.97
CA PHE A 319 -12.39 -1.78 -33.72
C PHE A 319 -11.25 -2.48 -34.46
N LYS A 320 -11.01 -3.72 -34.05
CA LYS A 320 -10.10 -4.65 -34.72
C LYS A 320 -10.84 -5.90 -35.15
N LEU A 321 -10.36 -6.54 -36.22
CA LEU A 321 -10.87 -7.85 -36.63
C LEU A 321 -10.23 -8.97 -35.82
N GLU A 322 -8.92 -8.91 -35.60
CA GLU A 322 -8.15 -9.98 -34.98
C GLU A 322 -7.34 -9.51 -33.76
N ARG A 323 -6.86 -10.48 -32.99
CA ARG A 323 -6.00 -10.26 -31.82
C ARG A 323 -4.52 -10.35 -32.22
N GLU A 324 -3.83 -9.21 -32.23
CA GLU A 324 -2.39 -9.09 -32.52
C GLU A 324 -1.52 -9.33 -31.26
N ARG A 325 -1.65 -10.50 -30.61
CA ARG A 325 -0.79 -10.85 -29.46
C ARG A 325 0.18 -11.97 -29.88
N PRO A 326 1.51 -11.81 -29.66
CA PRO A 326 2.47 -12.87 -29.92
C PRO A 326 2.25 -14.04 -28.94
N ALA A 327 2.22 -15.26 -29.47
CA ALA A 327 2.36 -16.47 -28.67
C ALA A 327 3.85 -16.72 -28.45
N PHE A 328 4.27 -16.73 -27.18
CA PHE A 328 5.66 -16.97 -26.80
C PHE A 328 5.74 -17.82 -25.52
N THR A 329 6.88 -18.47 -25.33
CA THR A 329 7.26 -19.14 -24.07
C THR A 329 8.74 -18.94 -23.85
N GLN A 330 9.12 -18.74 -22.59
CA GLN A 330 10.51 -18.59 -22.19
C GLN A 330 10.99 -19.86 -21.48
N PHE A 331 12.21 -20.28 -21.78
CA PHE A 331 12.90 -21.31 -21.00
C PHE A 331 14.40 -21.01 -20.97
N GLY A 332 14.97 -20.88 -19.77
CA GLY A 332 16.37 -20.52 -19.59
C GLY A 332 16.72 -19.20 -20.29
N ASN A 333 17.70 -19.25 -21.19
CA ASN A 333 18.16 -18.10 -21.98
C ASN A 333 17.50 -17.99 -23.37
N PHE A 334 16.56 -18.87 -23.68
CA PHE A 334 15.91 -18.89 -24.99
C PHE A 334 14.45 -18.44 -24.89
N LEU A 335 14.05 -17.62 -25.87
CA LEU A 335 12.67 -17.26 -26.13
C LEU A 335 12.20 -17.97 -27.38
N TYR A 336 11.13 -18.75 -27.25
CA TYR A 336 10.42 -19.34 -28.37
C TYR A 336 9.18 -18.51 -28.66
N TYR A 337 8.97 -18.12 -29.91
CA TYR A 337 7.79 -17.36 -30.32
C TYR A 337 7.41 -17.68 -31.76
N VAL A 338 6.14 -17.42 -32.12
CA VAL A 338 5.65 -17.66 -33.48
C VAL A 338 5.41 -16.36 -34.23
N LYS A 339 5.92 -16.29 -35.46
CA LYS A 339 5.65 -15.21 -36.42
C LYS A 339 5.24 -15.81 -37.75
N GLU A 340 4.07 -15.39 -38.27
CA GLU A 340 3.51 -15.70 -39.62
C GLU A 340 3.29 -17.18 -39.98
N ARG A 341 3.92 -18.13 -39.26
CA ARG A 341 3.79 -19.61 -39.22
C ARG A 341 5.11 -20.27 -38.79
N PHE A 342 6.19 -19.52 -38.68
CA PHE A 342 7.49 -20.04 -38.27
C PHE A 342 7.65 -19.91 -36.77
N LEU A 343 8.12 -21.00 -36.17
CA LEU A 343 8.62 -20.98 -34.81
C LEU A 343 10.04 -20.43 -34.84
N HIS A 344 10.25 -19.33 -34.13
CA HIS A 344 11.55 -18.71 -33.96
C HIS A 344 12.08 -18.98 -32.54
N ARG A 345 13.39 -19.14 -32.43
CA ARG A 345 14.16 -19.16 -31.19
C ARG A 345 15.05 -17.92 -31.17
N LEU A 346 14.91 -17.10 -30.13
CA LEU A 346 15.78 -15.97 -29.83
C LEU A 346 16.63 -16.32 -28.61
N ASP A 347 17.94 -16.13 -28.73
CA ASP A 347 18.87 -16.17 -27.62
C ASP A 347 18.99 -14.77 -26.99
N PHE A 348 18.79 -14.66 -25.67
CA PHE A 348 18.86 -13.37 -24.98
C PHE A 348 20.28 -12.81 -24.90
N THR A 349 21.32 -13.65 -24.88
CA THR A 349 22.72 -13.18 -24.77
C THR A 349 23.27 -12.71 -26.11
N THR A 350 23.06 -13.49 -27.18
CA THR A 350 23.59 -13.15 -28.52
C THR A 350 22.64 -12.33 -29.38
N HIS A 351 21.38 -12.18 -28.95
CA HIS A 351 20.28 -11.57 -29.72
C HIS A 351 20.02 -12.23 -31.09
N LYS A 352 20.61 -13.39 -31.36
CA LYS A 352 20.46 -14.10 -32.63
C LYS A 352 19.09 -14.77 -32.70
N VAL A 353 18.37 -14.53 -33.80
CA VAL A 353 17.10 -15.17 -34.10
C VAL A 353 17.35 -16.33 -35.07
N THR A 354 16.92 -17.54 -34.69
CA THR A 354 16.96 -18.74 -35.53
C THR A 354 15.55 -19.22 -35.81
N THR A 355 15.23 -19.49 -37.07
CA THR A 355 14.01 -20.20 -37.47
C THR A 355 14.17 -21.69 -37.17
N VAL A 356 13.32 -22.25 -36.31
CA VAL A 356 13.40 -23.66 -35.89
C VAL A 356 12.61 -24.55 -36.83
N MET A 357 11.35 -24.21 -37.11
CA MET A 357 10.47 -25.03 -37.94
C MET A 357 9.25 -24.25 -38.44
N GLN A 358 8.58 -24.76 -39.48
CA GLN A 358 7.31 -24.25 -39.99
C GLN A 358 6.12 -25.03 -39.37
N LEU A 359 5.09 -24.31 -38.91
CA LEU A 359 3.89 -24.90 -38.31
C LEU A 359 2.82 -25.26 -39.35
N ARG A 360 2.05 -26.32 -39.10
CA ARG A 360 0.95 -26.80 -39.95
C ARG A 360 -0.28 -25.88 -39.87
N GLY A 361 -0.93 -25.59 -41.01
CA GLY A 361 -2.26 -24.96 -41.03
C GLY A 361 -2.61 -24.19 -42.31
N GLY A 362 -3.70 -24.60 -43.00
CA GLY A 362 -4.24 -23.96 -44.21
C GLY A 362 -5.24 -22.80 -43.98
N GLY A 363 -5.44 -22.38 -42.73
CA GLY A 363 -6.31 -21.25 -42.37
C GLY A 363 -5.57 -20.13 -41.64
N ARG A 364 -6.01 -18.88 -41.80
CA ARG A 364 -5.45 -17.68 -41.14
C ARG A 364 -5.80 -17.57 -39.64
N THR A 365 -5.96 -18.69 -38.93
CA THR A 365 -6.30 -18.66 -37.50
C THR A 365 -5.06 -18.37 -36.66
N PRO A 366 -5.04 -17.30 -35.85
CA PRO A 366 -3.88 -16.94 -35.05
C PRO A 366 -3.62 -17.99 -33.95
N ILE A 367 -2.34 -18.17 -33.66
CA ILE A 367 -1.89 -19.03 -32.56
C ILE A 367 -2.15 -18.32 -31.23
N TYR A 368 -2.77 -19.02 -30.29
CA TYR A 368 -3.19 -18.45 -29.01
C TYR A 368 -2.09 -18.53 -27.95
N SER A 369 -1.49 -19.71 -27.79
CA SER A 369 -0.48 -19.97 -26.77
C SER A 369 0.44 -21.11 -27.22
N ILE A 370 1.65 -21.10 -26.68
CA ILE A 370 2.63 -22.16 -26.88
C ILE A 370 3.22 -22.56 -25.53
N SER A 371 3.58 -23.84 -25.37
CA SER A 371 4.20 -24.36 -24.15
C SER A 371 5.32 -25.32 -24.52
N TYR A 372 6.53 -25.02 -24.08
CA TYR A 372 7.74 -25.80 -24.36
C TYR A 372 8.07 -26.72 -23.18
N ASN A 373 8.45 -27.97 -23.49
CA ASN A 373 8.95 -28.93 -22.53
C ASN A 373 10.42 -29.26 -22.84
N PRO A 374 11.37 -28.86 -21.98
CA PRO A 374 12.80 -29.04 -22.23
C PRO A 374 13.23 -30.51 -22.15
N ALA A 375 12.57 -31.33 -21.34
CA ALA A 375 13.04 -32.69 -21.05
C ALA A 375 12.95 -33.67 -22.24
N ILE A 376 12.14 -33.33 -23.24
CA ILE A 376 11.89 -34.13 -24.46
C ILE A 376 12.05 -33.28 -25.71
N ASN A 377 12.32 -31.98 -25.54
CA ASN A 377 12.39 -31.01 -26.63
C ASN A 377 11.10 -31.03 -27.49
N ALA A 378 9.94 -30.86 -26.84
CA ALA A 378 8.63 -30.88 -27.49
C ALA A 378 7.83 -29.61 -27.20
N MET A 379 6.98 -29.22 -28.15
CA MET A 379 6.12 -28.04 -28.03
C MET A 379 4.65 -28.37 -28.24
N LEU A 380 3.82 -27.79 -27.38
CA LEU A 380 2.38 -27.73 -27.56
C LEU A 380 2.03 -26.35 -28.13
N VAL A 381 1.26 -26.35 -29.21
CA VAL A 381 0.80 -25.13 -29.89
C VAL A 381 -0.72 -25.15 -29.92
N CYS A 382 -1.35 -24.16 -29.29
CA CYS A 382 -2.81 -24.04 -29.23
C CYS A 382 -3.31 -22.99 -30.22
N THR A 383 -4.30 -23.36 -31.02
CA THR A 383 -4.99 -22.48 -31.98
C THR A 383 -6.43 -22.28 -31.51
N ARG A 384 -6.86 -21.02 -31.42
CA ARG A 384 -8.18 -20.64 -30.91
C ARG A 384 -8.83 -19.65 -31.87
N ASN A 385 -10.00 -20.00 -32.41
CA ASN A 385 -10.76 -19.08 -33.24
C ASN A 385 -11.61 -18.16 -32.34
N SER A 386 -11.57 -16.85 -32.61
CA SER A 386 -12.26 -15.84 -31.80
C SER A 386 -13.77 -15.77 -32.08
N SER A 387 -14.24 -16.25 -33.23
CA SER A 387 -15.67 -16.25 -33.58
C SER A 387 -16.39 -17.54 -33.18
N ASN A 388 -15.70 -18.69 -33.20
CA ASN A 388 -16.25 -19.97 -32.75
C ASN A 388 -15.21 -20.78 -31.97
N LEU A 389 -15.40 -20.87 -30.66
CA LEU A 389 -14.53 -21.58 -29.73
C LEU A 389 -14.50 -23.10 -29.96
N GLU A 390 -15.54 -23.66 -30.58
CA GLU A 390 -15.67 -25.09 -30.82
C GLU A 390 -14.66 -25.62 -31.84
N ASN A 391 -14.10 -24.74 -32.69
CA ASN A 391 -13.09 -25.07 -33.69
C ASN A 391 -11.65 -24.95 -33.16
N SER A 392 -11.47 -24.83 -31.84
CA SER A 392 -10.14 -24.75 -31.23
C SER A 392 -9.43 -26.11 -31.26
N THR A 393 -8.15 -26.08 -31.58
CA THR A 393 -7.31 -27.28 -31.67
C THR A 393 -5.96 -27.05 -31.01
N TYR A 394 -5.31 -28.13 -30.59
CA TYR A 394 -3.92 -28.08 -30.19
C TYR A 394 -3.12 -29.12 -30.97
N ASP A 395 -1.87 -28.74 -31.25
CA ASP A 395 -0.91 -29.52 -32.00
C ASP A 395 0.31 -29.81 -31.13
N LEU A 396 0.72 -31.07 -31.10
CA LEU A 396 1.97 -31.51 -30.49
C LEU A 396 3.05 -31.63 -31.57
N TYR A 397 4.13 -30.87 -31.40
CA TYR A 397 5.32 -30.88 -32.24
C TYR A 397 6.53 -31.40 -31.45
N GLN A 398 7.34 -32.24 -32.09
CA GLN A 398 8.66 -32.62 -31.60
C GLN A 398 9.70 -31.73 -32.29
N MET A 399 10.57 -31.09 -31.51
CA MET A 399 11.60 -30.22 -32.10
C MET A 399 12.68 -31.07 -32.78
N PRO A 400 13.19 -30.64 -33.95
CA PRO A 400 14.36 -31.27 -34.55
C PRO A 400 15.57 -31.12 -33.61
N LYS A 401 16.39 -32.17 -33.53
CA LYS A 401 17.71 -32.11 -32.87
C LYS A 401 18.65 -31.33 -33.80
N GLU A 402 19.47 -30.44 -33.26
CA GLU A 402 20.39 -29.59 -34.03
C GLU A 402 21.39 -30.43 -34.83
N SER A 403 21.07 -30.75 -36.08
CA SER A 403 22.06 -31.05 -37.11
C SER A 403 22.32 -29.76 -37.88
N ALA A 404 23.57 -29.30 -37.89
CA ALA A 404 24.03 -28.30 -38.82
C ALA A 404 23.73 -28.79 -40.25
N ASP A 405 23.13 -27.94 -41.07
CA ASP A 405 22.77 -28.16 -42.47
C ASP A 405 21.58 -29.10 -42.74
N SER A 406 20.36 -28.54 -42.69
CA SER A 406 19.28 -29.02 -43.55
C SER A 406 18.23 -27.93 -43.85
N ASN A 407 17.87 -27.83 -45.14
CA ASN A 407 16.86 -26.94 -45.67
C ASN A 407 15.54 -27.05 -44.90
N VAL A 408 15.00 -25.90 -44.45
CA VAL A 408 13.81 -25.72 -43.60
C VAL A 408 12.49 -25.99 -44.36
N SER A 409 12.41 -27.08 -45.14
CA SER A 409 11.28 -27.32 -46.06
C SER A 409 10.37 -28.49 -45.72
N GLU A 410 10.68 -29.31 -44.71
CA GLU A 410 9.76 -30.38 -44.28
C GLU A 410 8.82 -29.89 -43.16
N VAL A 411 7.51 -29.95 -43.41
CA VAL A 411 6.47 -29.73 -42.39
C VAL A 411 6.58 -30.86 -41.37
N PRO A 412 6.93 -30.58 -40.11
CA PRO A 412 7.15 -31.63 -39.12
C PRO A 412 5.87 -32.44 -38.84
N ASP A 413 6.06 -33.72 -38.53
CA ASP A 413 4.97 -34.65 -38.22
C ASP A 413 4.27 -34.23 -36.90
N SER A 414 3.13 -33.54 -37.05
CA SER A 414 2.38 -32.97 -35.94
C SER A 414 1.16 -33.82 -35.57
N LYS A 415 0.95 -34.08 -34.28
CA LYS A 415 -0.27 -34.74 -33.79
C LYS A 415 -1.31 -33.69 -33.40
N ARG A 416 -2.31 -33.49 -34.26
CA ARG A 416 -3.41 -32.54 -34.06
C ARG A 416 -4.60 -33.20 -33.38
N SER A 417 -5.20 -32.51 -32.42
CA SER A 417 -6.47 -32.94 -31.82
C SER A 417 -7.27 -31.75 -31.27
N SER A 418 -8.55 -31.99 -30.98
CA SER A 418 -9.42 -30.99 -30.41
C SER A 418 -9.12 -30.73 -28.93
N GLY A 419 -9.14 -29.47 -28.55
CA GLY A 419 -8.99 -29.01 -27.17
C GLY A 419 -8.86 -27.50 -27.14
N LEU A 420 -9.35 -26.87 -26.08
CA LEU A 420 -9.30 -25.42 -25.89
C LEU A 420 -7.87 -24.97 -25.57
N MET A 421 -7.18 -25.71 -24.70
CA MET A 421 -5.81 -25.41 -24.29
C MET A 421 -5.09 -26.68 -23.82
N ALA A 422 -3.78 -26.72 -23.99
CA ALA A 422 -2.93 -27.83 -23.54
C ALA A 422 -1.67 -27.28 -22.84
N VAL A 423 -1.32 -27.86 -21.69
CA VAL A 423 -0.20 -27.44 -20.84
C VAL A 423 0.54 -28.66 -20.30
N TRP A 424 1.87 -28.62 -20.30
CA TRP A 424 2.70 -29.69 -19.74
C TRP A 424 2.54 -29.80 -18.22
N ILE A 425 2.36 -31.03 -17.72
CA ILE A 425 2.30 -31.30 -16.26
C ILE A 425 3.55 -32.04 -15.78
N ALA A 426 4.06 -32.93 -16.62
CA ALA A 426 5.23 -33.77 -16.31
C ALA A 426 6.01 -34.05 -17.58
N ARG A 427 7.17 -34.70 -17.45
CA ARG A 427 8.04 -35.07 -18.57
C ARG A 427 7.27 -35.69 -19.74
N ASN A 428 6.49 -36.77 -19.49
CA ASN A 428 5.77 -37.52 -20.53
C ASN A 428 4.25 -37.27 -20.57
N ARG A 429 3.73 -36.27 -19.83
CA ARG A 429 2.27 -36.04 -19.69
C ARG A 429 1.90 -34.56 -19.76
N PHE A 430 0.79 -34.27 -20.41
CA PHE A 430 0.22 -32.93 -20.48
C PHE A 430 -1.28 -32.96 -20.19
N ALA A 431 -1.79 -31.85 -19.65
CA ALA A 431 -3.20 -31.62 -19.45
C ALA A 431 -3.78 -30.96 -20.69
N VAL A 432 -5.03 -31.30 -20.99
CA VAL A 432 -5.84 -30.73 -22.06
C VAL A 432 -7.17 -30.34 -21.46
N LEU A 433 -7.60 -29.11 -21.72
CA LEU A 433 -8.96 -28.68 -21.47
C LEU A 433 -9.83 -29.05 -22.68
N ASP A 434 -10.79 -29.95 -22.48
CA ASP A 434 -11.72 -30.38 -23.52
C ASP A 434 -12.76 -29.28 -23.82
N LYS A 435 -13.49 -29.41 -24.93
CA LYS A 435 -14.55 -28.46 -25.33
C LYS A 435 -15.71 -28.39 -24.32
N THR A 436 -15.87 -29.44 -23.51
CA THR A 436 -16.85 -29.52 -22.43
C THR A 436 -16.39 -28.84 -21.14
N HIS A 437 -15.31 -28.05 -21.18
CA HIS A 437 -14.75 -27.38 -19.99
C HIS A 437 -14.29 -28.34 -18.89
N MET A 438 -13.86 -29.54 -19.30
CA MET A 438 -13.38 -30.62 -18.42
C MET A 438 -11.90 -30.91 -18.66
N LEU A 439 -11.17 -31.23 -17.59
CA LEU A 439 -9.74 -31.54 -17.66
C LEU A 439 -9.49 -33.01 -18.02
N ALA A 440 -8.64 -33.23 -19.02
CA ALA A 440 -8.14 -34.53 -19.44
C ALA A 440 -6.59 -34.55 -19.41
N VAL A 441 -5.99 -35.69 -19.08
CA VAL A 441 -4.52 -35.86 -19.11
C VAL A 441 -4.15 -36.85 -20.20
N LYS A 442 -3.20 -36.47 -21.05
CA LYS A 442 -2.73 -37.26 -22.18
C LYS A 442 -1.23 -37.53 -22.11
N ASN A 443 -0.80 -38.59 -22.79
CA ASN A 443 0.61 -38.96 -22.96
C ASN A 443 1.19 -38.33 -24.26
N LEU A 444 2.50 -38.51 -24.51
CA LEU A 444 3.18 -38.03 -25.72
C LEU A 444 2.66 -38.63 -27.03
N LYS A 445 2.00 -39.80 -26.98
CA LYS A 445 1.33 -40.38 -28.13
C LYS A 445 -0.03 -39.73 -28.42
N ASN A 446 -0.46 -38.79 -27.57
CA ASN A 446 -1.77 -38.13 -27.58
C ASN A 446 -2.92 -39.05 -27.16
N GLU A 447 -2.63 -40.15 -26.47
CA GLU A 447 -3.62 -41.07 -25.92
C GLU A 447 -4.09 -40.58 -24.55
N LEU A 448 -5.36 -40.81 -24.25
CA LEU A 448 -5.99 -40.41 -23.00
C LEU A 448 -5.54 -41.33 -21.86
N THR A 449 -4.91 -40.75 -20.83
CA THR A 449 -4.52 -41.50 -19.63
C THR A 449 -5.56 -41.40 -18.52
N LYS A 450 -6.14 -40.21 -18.33
CA LYS A 450 -7.16 -39.92 -17.31
C LYS A 450 -8.12 -38.85 -17.83
N LYS A 451 -9.42 -39.00 -17.57
CA LYS A 451 -10.49 -38.07 -17.96
C LYS A 451 -11.18 -37.51 -16.71
N ASN A 452 -11.71 -36.29 -16.80
CA ASN A 452 -12.51 -35.62 -15.76
C ASN A 452 -11.77 -35.51 -14.42
N ILE A 453 -10.61 -34.86 -14.43
CA ILE A 453 -9.80 -34.68 -13.22
C ILE A 453 -9.96 -33.25 -12.72
N GLY A 454 -10.73 -33.04 -11.64
CA GLY A 454 -10.88 -31.74 -11.00
C GLY A 454 -12.30 -31.16 -11.10
N PRO A 455 -12.47 -29.89 -10.72
CA PRO A 455 -13.78 -29.22 -10.70
C PRO A 455 -14.40 -29.09 -12.11
N ASN A 456 -15.73 -29.06 -12.16
CA ASN A 456 -16.47 -28.87 -13.40
C ASN A 456 -16.46 -27.38 -13.80
N ASN A 457 -16.56 -27.11 -15.11
CA ASN A 457 -16.70 -25.75 -15.66
C ASN A 457 -15.42 -24.89 -15.58
N ILE A 458 -14.29 -25.47 -15.96
CA ILE A 458 -12.99 -24.77 -16.03
C ILE A 458 -12.91 -23.98 -17.34
N ASP A 459 -12.57 -22.70 -17.24
CA ASP A 459 -12.38 -21.86 -18.41
C ASP A 459 -10.98 -21.99 -19.03
N GLU A 460 -9.95 -21.93 -18.18
CA GLU A 460 -8.54 -21.87 -18.60
C GLU A 460 -7.64 -22.59 -17.57
N ILE A 461 -6.51 -23.12 -18.05
CA ILE A 461 -5.49 -23.83 -17.28
C ILE A 461 -4.11 -23.16 -17.41
N PHE A 462 -3.38 -23.04 -16.32
CA PHE A 462 -2.03 -22.46 -16.30
C PHE A 462 -1.03 -23.42 -15.64
N TYR A 463 0.23 -23.32 -16.07
CA TYR A 463 1.33 -24.07 -15.47
C TYR A 463 1.62 -23.56 -14.05
N ALA A 464 1.77 -24.48 -13.09
CA ALA A 464 2.05 -24.17 -11.68
C ALA A 464 3.19 -25.00 -11.08
N GLY A 465 4.05 -25.56 -11.93
CA GLY A 465 5.09 -26.51 -11.57
C GLY A 465 4.75 -27.95 -12.00
N THR A 466 5.66 -28.88 -11.74
CA THR A 466 5.47 -30.29 -12.10
C THR A 466 4.37 -30.92 -11.24
N GLY A 467 3.35 -31.51 -11.87
CA GLY A 467 2.22 -32.13 -11.16
C GLY A 467 1.12 -31.16 -10.68
N LEU A 468 1.37 -29.86 -10.74
CA LEU A 468 0.47 -28.81 -10.27
C LEU A 468 -0.10 -28.00 -11.44
N LEU A 469 -1.38 -27.65 -11.35
CA LEU A 469 -2.06 -26.78 -12.30
C LEU A 469 -2.78 -25.65 -11.57
N LEU A 470 -2.82 -24.49 -12.20
CA LEU A 470 -3.72 -23.41 -11.81
C LEU A 470 -4.94 -23.47 -12.73
N LEU A 471 -6.10 -23.72 -12.14
CA LEU A 471 -7.38 -23.80 -12.82
C LEU A 471 -8.12 -22.49 -12.63
N ARG A 472 -8.69 -21.96 -13.71
CA ARG A 472 -9.53 -20.77 -13.68
C ARG A 472 -10.98 -21.17 -13.79
N ASP A 473 -11.72 -20.87 -12.74
CA ASP A 473 -13.17 -20.84 -12.73
C ASP A 473 -13.64 -19.39 -13.03
N PRO A 474 -14.92 -19.16 -13.39
CA PRO A 474 -15.42 -17.81 -13.67
C PRO A 474 -15.15 -16.79 -12.55
N GLU A 475 -15.13 -17.26 -11.31
CA GLU A 475 -14.96 -16.42 -10.11
C GLU A 475 -13.64 -16.63 -9.36
N ASN A 476 -13.02 -17.80 -9.50
CA ASN A 476 -11.91 -18.23 -8.65
C ASN A 476 -10.72 -18.74 -9.45
N LEU A 477 -9.53 -18.61 -8.85
CA LEU A 477 -8.30 -19.23 -9.30
C LEU A 477 -7.91 -20.32 -8.28
N THR A 478 -7.89 -21.57 -8.71
CA THR A 478 -7.65 -22.76 -7.87
C THR A 478 -6.30 -23.39 -8.19
N LEU A 479 -5.46 -23.60 -7.18
CA LEU A 479 -4.25 -24.40 -7.28
C LEU A 479 -4.61 -25.86 -7.05
N PHE A 480 -4.40 -26.70 -8.06
CA PHE A 480 -4.86 -28.08 -8.10
C PHE A 480 -3.69 -29.05 -8.31
N ASP A 481 -3.64 -30.09 -7.48
CA ASP A 481 -2.70 -31.20 -7.63
C ASP A 481 -3.32 -32.31 -8.49
N VAL A 482 -2.75 -32.53 -9.67
CA VAL A 482 -3.24 -33.53 -10.64
C VAL A 482 -2.94 -34.97 -10.19
N THR A 483 -1.88 -35.16 -9.40
CA THR A 483 -1.48 -36.48 -8.92
C THR A 483 -2.37 -36.95 -7.78
N GLN A 484 -2.62 -36.08 -6.80
CA GLN A 484 -3.44 -36.34 -5.62
C GLN A 484 -4.93 -36.06 -5.86
N LYS A 485 -5.28 -35.39 -6.97
CA LYS A 485 -6.64 -34.97 -7.34
C LYS A 485 -7.32 -34.10 -6.27
N ARG A 486 -6.56 -33.23 -5.61
CA ARG A 486 -7.09 -32.33 -4.57
C ARG A 486 -6.78 -30.87 -4.87
N VAL A 487 -7.64 -29.99 -4.37
CA VAL A 487 -7.41 -28.55 -4.35
C VAL A 487 -6.48 -28.23 -3.19
N LEU A 488 -5.38 -27.52 -3.47
CA LEU A 488 -4.41 -27.09 -2.44
C LEU A 488 -4.76 -25.71 -1.89
N ALA A 489 -5.16 -24.79 -2.78
CA ALA A 489 -5.50 -23.43 -2.42
C ALA A 489 -6.48 -22.83 -3.44
N GLN A 490 -7.23 -21.82 -3.01
CA GLN A 490 -8.19 -21.12 -3.84
C GLN A 490 -8.18 -19.63 -3.50
N ALA A 491 -8.12 -18.78 -4.53
CA ALA A 491 -8.21 -17.33 -4.41
C ALA A 491 -9.35 -16.80 -5.26
N LYS A 492 -10.08 -15.80 -4.74
CA LYS A 492 -11.19 -15.16 -5.46
C LYS A 492 -10.68 -14.15 -6.47
N ILE A 493 -10.25 -14.64 -7.64
CA ILE A 493 -9.72 -13.83 -8.74
C ILE A 493 -10.50 -14.15 -10.02
N ALA A 494 -11.49 -13.31 -10.31
CA ALA A 494 -12.28 -13.44 -11.53
C ALA A 494 -11.51 -12.95 -12.76
N LYS A 495 -11.71 -13.62 -13.91
CA LYS A 495 -11.21 -13.19 -15.23
C LYS A 495 -9.68 -13.05 -15.32
N CYS A 496 -8.95 -13.91 -14.59
CA CYS A 496 -7.52 -14.11 -14.76
C CYS A 496 -7.21 -14.42 -16.24
N ARG A 497 -6.24 -13.72 -16.81
CA ARG A 497 -5.82 -13.94 -18.21
C ARG A 497 -4.44 -14.56 -18.33
N TYR A 498 -3.54 -14.17 -17.44
CA TYR A 498 -2.16 -14.64 -17.46
C TYR A 498 -1.64 -14.80 -16.04
N VAL A 499 -0.69 -15.71 -15.94
CA VAL A 499 -0.02 -16.04 -14.70
C VAL A 499 1.48 -16.03 -15.00
N VAL A 500 2.25 -15.32 -14.18
CA VAL A 500 3.70 -15.20 -14.32
C VAL A 500 4.35 -15.52 -12.98
N TRP A 501 5.10 -16.61 -12.93
CA TRP A 501 5.86 -17.02 -11.76
C TRP A 501 7.17 -16.23 -11.68
N ALA A 502 7.60 -15.91 -10.46
CA ALA A 502 8.97 -15.49 -10.19
C ALA A 502 9.93 -16.66 -10.46
N ASN A 503 11.19 -16.36 -10.74
CA ASN A 503 12.20 -17.37 -11.11
C ASN A 503 12.43 -18.41 -10.00
N ASP A 504 12.22 -18.03 -8.74
CA ASP A 504 12.32 -18.89 -7.56
C ASP A 504 11.03 -19.70 -7.27
N GLY A 505 9.92 -19.37 -7.95
CA GLY A 505 8.60 -19.97 -7.72
C GLY A 505 7.97 -19.62 -6.36
N SER A 506 8.44 -18.56 -5.68
CA SER A 506 7.91 -18.09 -4.39
C SER A 506 6.70 -17.17 -4.58
N LEU A 507 6.79 -16.26 -5.56
CA LEU A 507 5.80 -15.26 -5.90
C LEU A 507 5.12 -15.55 -7.23
N LEU A 508 3.86 -15.14 -7.31
CA LEU A 508 2.96 -15.34 -8.43
C LEU A 508 2.29 -14.02 -8.81
N ALA A 509 2.52 -13.53 -10.02
CA ALA A 509 1.80 -12.38 -10.56
C ALA A 509 0.65 -12.85 -11.46
N VAL A 510 -0.59 -12.54 -11.06
CA VAL A 510 -1.80 -12.84 -11.80
C VAL A 510 -2.29 -11.56 -12.50
N LEU A 511 -2.33 -11.60 -13.84
CA LEU A 511 -2.71 -10.45 -14.67
C LEU A 511 -4.16 -10.60 -15.16
N CYS A 512 -5.00 -9.68 -14.73
CA CYS A 512 -6.35 -9.47 -15.25
C CYS A 512 -6.35 -8.36 -16.30
N LYS A 513 -7.54 -7.93 -16.75
CA LYS A 513 -7.65 -6.86 -17.76
C LYS A 513 -7.11 -5.51 -17.25
N HIS A 514 -7.42 -5.20 -16.00
CA HIS A 514 -7.11 -3.94 -15.31
C HIS A 514 -6.48 -4.15 -13.94
N ASN A 515 -6.48 -5.38 -13.40
CA ASN A 515 -5.94 -5.66 -12.08
C ASN A 515 -4.72 -6.56 -12.19
N ILE A 516 -3.76 -6.37 -11.28
CA ILE A 516 -2.65 -7.28 -11.03
C ILE A 516 -2.79 -7.75 -9.59
N TYR A 517 -2.81 -9.06 -9.38
CA TYR A 517 -2.75 -9.66 -8.05
C TYR A 517 -1.37 -10.29 -7.90
N ILE A 518 -0.62 -9.87 -6.88
CA ILE A 518 0.60 -10.58 -6.49
C ILE A 518 0.21 -11.50 -5.34
N CYS A 519 0.43 -12.79 -5.56
CA CYS A 519 0.15 -13.85 -4.62
C CYS A 519 1.44 -14.56 -4.22
N ASN A 520 1.46 -15.16 -3.04
CA ASN A 520 2.47 -16.17 -2.73
C ASN A 520 2.12 -17.52 -3.40
N ARG A 521 3.03 -18.49 -3.29
CA ARG A 521 2.82 -19.86 -3.79
C ARG A 521 1.55 -20.54 -3.28
N LYS A 522 1.06 -20.17 -2.09
CA LYS A 522 -0.19 -20.68 -1.48
C LYS A 522 -1.45 -19.94 -1.96
N LEU A 523 -1.34 -19.06 -2.95
CA LEU A 523 -2.43 -18.20 -3.45
C LEU A 523 -2.99 -17.20 -2.43
N GLU A 524 -2.24 -16.86 -1.37
CA GLU A 524 -2.61 -15.72 -0.52
C GLU A 524 -2.26 -14.42 -1.27
N ILE A 525 -3.20 -13.48 -1.32
CA ILE A 525 -3.04 -12.21 -2.03
C ILE A 525 -2.22 -11.25 -1.16
N LEU A 526 -1.01 -10.92 -1.60
CA LEU A 526 -0.12 -9.96 -0.94
C LEU A 526 -0.47 -8.52 -1.33
N CYS A 527 -0.67 -8.27 -2.63
CA CYS A 527 -1.07 -6.95 -3.11
C CYS A 527 -2.03 -7.03 -4.30
N THR A 528 -2.88 -6.00 -4.42
CA THR A 528 -3.77 -5.80 -5.57
C THR A 528 -3.52 -4.43 -6.17
N ILE A 529 -3.21 -4.37 -7.45
CA ILE A 529 -2.92 -3.13 -8.18
C ILE A 529 -3.98 -2.94 -9.24
N HIS A 530 -4.61 -1.76 -9.27
CA HIS A 530 -5.62 -1.38 -10.26
C HIS A 530 -5.05 -0.39 -11.28
N GLU A 531 -5.24 -0.68 -12.56
CA GLU A 531 -4.76 0.10 -13.69
C GLU A 531 -5.91 0.49 -14.63
N ASN A 532 -6.02 1.80 -14.90
CA ASN A 532 -6.98 2.33 -15.86
C ASN A 532 -6.71 1.81 -17.28
N SER A 533 -5.42 1.67 -17.63
CA SER A 533 -5.01 1.12 -18.94
C SER A 533 -4.98 -0.40 -18.93
N ARG A 534 -5.27 -1.01 -20.09
CA ARG A 534 -5.25 -2.47 -20.22
C ARG A 534 -3.82 -3.00 -20.10
N ILE A 535 -3.61 -3.90 -19.13
CA ILE A 535 -2.35 -4.62 -18.91
C ILE A 535 -2.10 -5.62 -20.06
N LYS A 536 -0.86 -5.74 -20.52
CA LYS A 536 -0.44 -6.60 -21.64
C LYS A 536 0.31 -7.84 -21.18
N SER A 537 1.35 -7.63 -20.39
CA SER A 537 2.33 -8.64 -19.97
C SER A 537 3.19 -8.08 -18.86
N GLY A 538 3.89 -8.94 -18.13
CA GLY A 538 4.94 -8.55 -17.21
C GLY A 538 5.88 -9.72 -16.96
N ALA A 539 7.01 -9.41 -16.35
CA ALA A 539 8.04 -10.35 -15.93
C ALA A 539 8.65 -9.87 -14.61
N TRP A 540 9.18 -10.83 -13.84
CA TRP A 540 9.88 -10.54 -12.60
C TRP A 540 11.33 -10.14 -12.90
N ASP A 541 11.80 -9.13 -12.18
CA ASP A 541 13.21 -8.75 -12.09
C ASP A 541 13.91 -9.64 -11.04
N ASP A 542 15.24 -9.73 -11.15
CA ASP A 542 16.07 -10.55 -10.26
C ASP A 542 16.02 -10.06 -8.80
N CYS A 543 15.74 -8.76 -8.60
CA CYS A 543 15.58 -8.16 -7.26
C CYS A 543 14.23 -8.51 -6.58
N GLY A 544 13.30 -9.13 -7.30
CA GLY A 544 11.94 -9.43 -6.81
C GLY A 544 10.90 -8.34 -7.09
N ALA A 545 11.21 -7.36 -7.96
CA ALA A 545 10.22 -6.39 -8.45
C ALA A 545 9.47 -6.95 -9.67
N PHE A 546 8.16 -6.69 -9.76
CA PHE A 546 7.37 -7.13 -10.92
C PHE A 546 7.22 -5.99 -11.94
N ILE A 547 7.83 -6.15 -13.11
CA ILE A 547 7.78 -5.15 -14.18
C ILE A 547 6.73 -5.56 -15.20
N TYR A 548 5.81 -4.66 -15.49
CA TYR A 548 4.70 -4.92 -16.40
C TYR A 548 4.46 -3.77 -17.39
N THR A 549 3.74 -4.12 -18.44
CA THR A 549 3.41 -3.20 -19.53
C THR A 549 1.92 -2.97 -19.61
N THR A 550 1.58 -1.70 -19.68
CA THR A 550 0.24 -1.23 -20.05
C THR A 550 0.22 -0.94 -21.55
N SER A 551 -0.85 -0.31 -22.04
CA SER A 551 -0.87 0.07 -23.45
C SER A 551 0.10 1.21 -23.77
N ASN A 552 0.52 2.00 -22.77
CA ASN A 552 1.27 3.25 -22.96
C ASN A 552 2.53 3.34 -22.10
N HIS A 553 2.70 2.51 -21.06
CA HIS A 553 3.83 2.63 -20.13
C HIS A 553 4.39 1.27 -19.75
N ILE A 554 5.69 1.25 -19.47
CA ILE A 554 6.36 0.25 -18.63
C ILE A 554 6.26 0.75 -17.19
N LYS A 555 5.74 -0.10 -16.32
CA LYS A 555 5.54 0.16 -14.90
C LYS A 555 6.18 -0.94 -14.07
N TYR A 556 6.47 -0.64 -12.82
CA TYR A 556 6.87 -1.64 -11.82
C TYR A 556 5.82 -1.75 -10.72
N ALA A 557 5.83 -2.88 -10.04
CA ALA A 557 5.04 -3.19 -8.87
C ALA A 557 5.94 -3.88 -7.84
N LEU A 558 5.92 -3.39 -6.61
CA LEU A 558 6.65 -4.00 -5.50
C LEU A 558 5.70 -4.92 -4.71
N PRO A 559 6.08 -6.19 -4.47
CA PRO A 559 5.26 -7.14 -3.73
C PRO A 559 5.08 -6.72 -2.27
N ASP A 560 6.17 -6.25 -1.67
CA ASP A 560 6.22 -5.76 -0.30
C ASP A 560 5.89 -4.26 -0.34
N GLY A 561 4.74 -3.85 0.20
CA GLY A 561 4.28 -2.45 0.25
C GLY A 561 3.24 -2.05 -0.79
N GLY A 562 3.04 -2.83 -1.85
CA GLY A 562 2.01 -2.56 -2.87
C GLY A 562 2.26 -1.30 -3.71
N ASP A 563 3.44 -0.69 -3.58
CA ASP A 563 3.84 0.49 -4.31
C ASP A 563 4.05 0.17 -5.80
N TYR A 564 3.60 1.05 -6.67
CA TYR A 564 3.77 0.93 -8.12
C TYR A 564 4.12 2.28 -8.74
N GLY A 565 4.85 2.27 -9.85
CA GLY A 565 5.35 3.48 -10.49
C GLY A 565 5.56 3.32 -11.99
N ILE A 566 5.78 4.43 -12.68
CA ILE A 566 6.02 4.47 -14.13
C ILE A 566 7.53 4.55 -14.35
N ILE A 567 8.08 3.61 -15.11
CA ILE A 567 9.49 3.64 -15.50
C ILE A 567 9.67 4.41 -16.81
N ARG A 568 8.85 4.07 -17.81
CA ARG A 568 9.02 4.58 -19.18
C ARG A 568 7.70 4.65 -19.94
N THR A 569 7.52 5.70 -20.73
CA THR A 569 6.40 5.83 -21.67
C THR A 569 6.72 5.18 -23.02
N LEU A 570 5.72 4.57 -23.64
CA LEU A 570 5.81 3.74 -24.84
C LEU A 570 4.94 4.28 -25.98
N ASP A 571 5.57 4.44 -27.15
CA ASP A 571 4.88 4.79 -28.39
C ASP A 571 4.05 3.62 -28.93
N LEU A 572 4.53 2.39 -28.75
CA LEU A 572 3.85 1.17 -29.17
C LEU A 572 3.72 0.21 -27.99
N PRO A 573 2.57 -0.46 -27.84
CA PRO A 573 2.43 -1.47 -26.80
C PRO A 573 3.25 -2.70 -27.16
N ILE A 574 4.18 -3.02 -26.27
CA ILE A 574 5.07 -4.17 -26.33
C ILE A 574 4.57 -5.26 -25.38
N TYR A 575 5.10 -6.46 -25.57
CA TYR A 575 4.90 -7.59 -24.70
C TYR A 575 6.22 -8.00 -24.06
N ILE A 576 6.38 -7.74 -22.76
CA ILE A 576 7.57 -8.11 -21.99
C ILE A 576 7.66 -9.63 -21.91
N THR A 577 8.87 -10.14 -22.17
CA THR A 577 9.21 -11.55 -22.04
C THR A 577 10.11 -11.77 -20.84
N LYS A 578 11.26 -11.08 -20.79
CA LYS A 578 12.26 -11.19 -19.72
C LYS A 578 12.79 -9.80 -19.34
N VAL A 579 13.14 -9.62 -18.07
CA VAL A 579 13.95 -8.49 -17.59
C VAL A 579 15.29 -9.04 -17.11
N SER A 580 16.39 -8.36 -17.45
CA SER A 580 17.72 -8.67 -16.93
C SER A 580 18.49 -7.37 -16.73
N GLY A 581 18.77 -7.03 -15.48
CA GLY A 581 19.38 -5.76 -15.12
C GLY A 581 18.58 -4.57 -15.66
N ASN A 582 19.24 -3.69 -16.41
CA ASN A 582 18.61 -2.50 -17.00
C ASN A 582 17.95 -2.78 -18.37
N GLN A 583 17.94 -4.03 -18.85
CA GLN A 583 17.40 -4.37 -20.17
C GLN A 583 16.09 -5.15 -20.06
N VAL A 584 15.07 -4.67 -20.77
CA VAL A 584 13.79 -5.34 -20.95
C VAL A 584 13.72 -5.94 -22.34
N PHE A 585 13.61 -7.26 -22.40
CA PHE A 585 13.36 -7.99 -23.63
C PHE A 585 11.86 -8.06 -23.88
N CYS A 586 11.46 -7.69 -25.09
CA CYS A 586 10.04 -7.63 -25.45
C CYS A 586 9.78 -7.97 -26.90
N LEU A 587 8.53 -8.31 -27.21
CA LEU A 587 8.02 -8.50 -28.55
C LEU A 587 7.04 -7.37 -28.88
N ASP A 588 7.09 -6.82 -30.08
CA ASP A 588 6.05 -5.92 -30.57
C ASP A 588 4.82 -6.68 -31.10
N ARG A 589 3.80 -5.95 -31.58
CA ARG A 589 2.58 -6.55 -32.16
C ARG A 589 2.82 -7.34 -33.43
N GLU A 590 3.93 -7.09 -34.13
CA GLU A 590 4.33 -7.81 -35.34
C GLU A 590 5.25 -9.00 -35.02
N CYS A 591 5.36 -9.36 -33.73
CA CYS A 591 6.24 -10.39 -33.21
C CYS A 591 7.73 -10.12 -33.50
N ARG A 592 8.16 -8.86 -33.61
CA ARG A 592 9.58 -8.51 -33.72
C ARG A 592 10.19 -8.35 -32.33
N PRO A 593 11.35 -8.98 -32.05
CA PRO A 593 12.05 -8.80 -30.79
C PRO A 593 12.66 -7.39 -30.70
N ARG A 594 12.54 -6.79 -29.52
CA ARG A 594 13.13 -5.49 -29.18
C ARG A 594 13.73 -5.55 -27.78
N VAL A 595 14.85 -4.88 -27.60
CA VAL A 595 15.48 -4.67 -26.30
C VAL A 595 15.31 -3.19 -25.94
N LEU A 596 14.80 -2.92 -24.75
CA LEU A 596 14.62 -1.56 -24.24
C LEU A 596 15.39 -1.39 -22.95
N ASN A 597 16.20 -0.33 -22.87
CA ASN A 597 16.82 0.05 -21.62
C ASN A 597 15.79 0.75 -20.71
N ILE A 598 15.84 0.41 -19.43
CA ILE A 598 15.03 0.97 -18.35
C ILE A 598 15.93 1.51 -17.24
N ASP A 599 15.44 2.55 -16.57
CA ASP A 599 16.04 3.01 -15.32
C ASP A 599 15.48 2.17 -14.17
N THR A 600 16.37 1.59 -13.36
CA THR A 600 16.01 0.69 -12.26
C THR A 600 16.21 1.33 -10.89
N THR A 601 16.77 2.54 -10.84
CA THR A 601 17.17 3.22 -9.60
C THR A 601 15.99 3.48 -8.66
N GLU A 602 14.88 4.02 -9.17
CA GLU A 602 13.72 4.41 -8.35
C GLU A 602 13.12 3.22 -7.59
N TYR A 603 12.81 2.12 -8.28
CA TYR A 603 12.15 0.99 -7.62
C TYR A 603 13.14 0.18 -6.77
N LYS A 604 14.43 0.16 -7.12
CA LYS A 604 15.47 -0.43 -6.27
C LYS A 604 15.64 0.35 -4.97
N PHE A 605 15.64 1.68 -5.05
CA PHE A 605 15.67 2.56 -3.88
C PHE A 605 14.46 2.31 -2.97
N LYS A 606 13.25 2.30 -3.53
CA LYS A 606 12.02 2.00 -2.77
C LYS A 606 12.03 0.60 -2.17
N LEU A 607 12.49 -0.40 -2.92
CA LEU A 607 12.62 -1.77 -2.44
C LEU A 607 13.64 -1.88 -1.29
N ALA A 608 14.79 -1.20 -1.38
CA ALA A 608 15.80 -1.17 -0.34
C ALA A 608 15.26 -0.51 0.94
N LEU A 609 14.50 0.59 0.81
CA LEU A 609 13.84 1.26 1.93
C LEU A 609 12.82 0.33 2.62
N ILE A 610 11.98 -0.37 1.83
CA ILE A 610 10.98 -1.31 2.36
C ILE A 610 11.64 -2.51 3.04
N LYS A 611 12.73 -3.02 2.46
CA LYS A 611 13.54 -4.11 3.04
C LYS A 611 14.46 -3.64 4.18
N ARG A 612 14.43 -2.36 4.56
CA ARG A 612 15.26 -1.73 5.61
C ARG A 612 16.77 -1.92 5.39
N LYS A 613 17.20 -1.92 4.13
CA LYS A 613 18.61 -2.01 3.74
C LYS A 613 19.23 -0.61 3.63
N TYR A 614 19.52 0.01 4.78
CA TYR A 614 19.93 1.40 4.83
C TYR A 614 21.30 1.68 4.19
N GLU A 615 22.22 0.72 4.17
CA GLU A 615 23.50 0.85 3.47
C GLU A 615 23.34 0.96 1.95
N GLU A 616 22.50 0.10 1.36
CA GLU A 616 22.17 0.17 -0.06
C GLU A 616 21.48 1.50 -0.39
N VAL A 617 20.58 1.98 0.48
CA VAL A 617 19.93 3.29 0.34
C VAL A 617 20.97 4.42 0.33
N LEU A 618 21.91 4.45 1.28
CA LEU A 618 22.96 5.45 1.35
C LEU A 618 23.92 5.40 0.15
N HIS A 619 24.28 4.20 -0.30
CA HIS A 619 25.09 4.02 -1.50
C HIS A 619 24.38 4.59 -2.73
N ILE A 620 23.10 4.29 -2.91
CA ILE A 620 22.29 4.84 -4.01
C ILE A 620 22.19 6.36 -3.87
N VAL A 621 21.98 6.91 -2.67
CA VAL A 621 21.91 8.37 -2.44
C VAL A 621 23.20 9.09 -2.83
N ARG A 622 24.36 8.49 -2.55
CA ARG A 622 25.68 9.10 -2.83
C ARG A 622 26.09 8.98 -4.29
N ASN A 623 25.84 7.82 -4.90
CA ASN A 623 26.38 7.49 -6.21
C ASN A 623 25.39 7.73 -7.36
N ASP A 624 24.09 7.51 -7.12
CA ASP A 624 23.06 7.68 -8.14
C ASP A 624 22.36 9.03 -7.99
N ARG A 625 22.28 9.78 -9.10
CA ARG A 625 21.49 11.02 -9.17
C ARG A 625 20.00 10.69 -9.22
N LEU A 626 19.42 10.33 -8.07
CA LEU A 626 17.96 10.27 -7.90
C LEU A 626 17.41 11.70 -7.93
N ILE A 627 16.88 12.11 -9.09
CA ILE A 627 16.28 13.44 -9.27
C ILE A 627 14.76 13.23 -9.41
N GLY A 628 13.99 13.63 -8.39
CA GLY A 628 12.53 13.59 -8.50
C GLY A 628 11.77 14.09 -7.28
N GLN A 629 10.88 15.07 -7.49
CA GLN A 629 9.87 15.49 -6.51
C GLN A 629 8.98 14.32 -6.04
N SER A 630 8.80 13.30 -6.88
CA SER A 630 8.05 12.08 -6.53
C SER A 630 8.73 11.25 -5.44
N ILE A 631 10.07 11.22 -5.40
CA ILE A 631 10.82 10.49 -4.38
C ILE A 631 10.79 11.26 -3.06
N ILE A 632 10.90 12.58 -3.10
CA ILE A 632 10.76 13.45 -1.92
C ILE A 632 9.38 13.27 -1.29
N ALA A 633 8.31 13.39 -2.09
CA ALA A 633 6.95 13.17 -1.62
C ALA A 633 6.74 11.74 -1.09
N TYR A 634 7.37 10.74 -1.72
CA TYR A 634 7.33 9.36 -1.25
C TYR A 634 8.02 9.19 0.11
N LEU A 635 9.21 9.76 0.28
CA LEU A 635 9.96 9.73 1.54
C LEU A 635 9.19 10.47 2.64
N GLN A 636 8.61 11.62 2.34
CA GLN A 636 7.76 12.37 3.25
C GLN A 636 6.52 11.54 3.67
N GLN A 637 5.83 10.91 2.71
CA GLN A 637 4.68 10.05 3.01
C GLN A 637 5.06 8.82 3.84
N LYS A 638 6.26 8.26 3.63
CA LYS A 638 6.77 7.12 4.40
C LYS A 638 7.42 7.51 5.73
N GLY A 639 7.49 8.81 6.06
CA GLY A 639 8.02 9.31 7.32
C GLY A 639 9.55 9.38 7.40
N TYR A 640 10.24 9.54 6.26
CA TYR A 640 11.70 9.73 6.19
C TYR A 640 12.08 11.12 5.65
N PRO A 641 11.63 12.24 6.25
CA PRO A 641 11.96 13.59 5.78
C PRO A 641 13.46 13.92 5.89
N GLU A 642 14.19 13.28 6.81
CA GLU A 642 15.65 13.48 6.98
C GLU A 642 16.44 13.08 5.73
N VAL A 643 16.10 11.91 5.15
CA VAL A 643 16.73 11.42 3.92
C VAL A 643 16.34 12.33 2.75
N ALA A 644 15.10 12.84 2.74
CA ALA A 644 14.64 13.76 1.71
C ALA A 644 15.41 15.10 1.71
N LEU A 645 15.83 15.58 2.89
CA LEU A 645 16.56 16.84 3.05
C LEU A 645 17.88 16.87 2.27
N HIS A 646 18.53 15.73 2.05
CA HIS A 646 19.75 15.62 1.26
C HIS A 646 19.52 15.83 -0.25
N PHE A 647 18.33 15.47 -0.75
CA PHE A 647 18.01 15.58 -2.19
C PHE A 647 17.49 16.97 -2.58
N VAL A 648 17.00 17.73 -1.60
CA VAL A 648 16.28 18.97 -1.84
C VAL A 648 17.23 20.16 -1.89
N LYS A 649 17.33 20.75 -3.08
CA LYS A 649 18.07 21.99 -3.32
C LYS A 649 17.22 23.25 -3.20
N ASP A 650 15.90 23.11 -3.33
CA ASP A 650 15.00 24.26 -3.21
C ASP A 650 14.80 24.64 -1.74
N ASN A 651 15.11 25.88 -1.39
CA ASN A 651 15.13 26.34 0.00
C ASN A 651 13.75 26.29 0.64
N LYS A 652 12.65 26.44 -0.13
CA LYS A 652 11.29 26.40 0.42
C LYS A 652 10.87 24.99 0.84
N THR A 653 11.10 24.00 -0.01
CA THR A 653 10.85 22.60 0.33
C THR A 653 11.83 22.11 1.41
N ARG A 654 13.09 22.57 1.37
CA ARG A 654 14.09 22.30 2.42
C ARG A 654 13.65 22.84 3.79
N PHE A 655 13.11 24.06 3.84
CA PHE A 655 12.58 24.67 5.05
C PHE A 655 11.43 23.84 5.64
N SER A 656 10.45 23.45 4.81
CA SER A 656 9.32 22.62 5.26
C SER A 656 9.77 21.27 5.81
N LEU A 657 10.70 20.60 5.12
CA LEU A 657 11.24 19.30 5.57
C LEU A 657 12.06 19.45 6.85
N ALA A 658 12.86 20.50 6.97
CA ALA A 658 13.64 20.77 8.19
C ALA A 658 12.72 21.01 9.41
N LEU A 659 11.61 21.72 9.22
CA LEU A 659 10.58 21.87 10.26
C LEU A 659 9.92 20.54 10.63
N GLU A 660 9.62 19.67 9.67
CA GLU A 660 9.08 18.32 9.92
C GLU A 660 10.07 17.42 10.67
N CYS A 661 11.36 17.51 10.33
CA CYS A 661 12.44 16.83 11.05
C CYS A 661 12.69 17.41 12.46
N GLY A 662 12.20 18.62 12.73
CA GLY A 662 12.57 19.37 13.92
C GLY A 662 14.04 19.83 13.93
N ASN A 663 14.71 19.87 12.78
CA ASN A 663 16.07 20.40 12.67
C ASN A 663 16.00 21.93 12.47
N ILE A 664 16.09 22.65 13.59
CA ILE A 664 15.92 24.11 13.63
C ILE A 664 17.09 24.84 12.96
N ASP A 665 18.31 24.29 12.99
CA ASP A 665 19.49 24.96 12.43
C ASP A 665 19.39 25.05 10.90
N ILE A 666 19.06 23.94 10.24
CA ILE A 666 18.85 23.92 8.79
C ILE A 666 17.61 24.74 8.40
N ALA A 667 16.56 24.72 9.22
CA ALA A 667 15.38 25.54 9.00
C ALA A 667 15.69 27.04 9.12
N LEU A 668 16.57 27.44 10.04
CA LEU A 668 17.02 28.82 10.22
C LEU A 668 17.89 29.29 9.05
N GLU A 669 18.81 28.46 8.55
CA GLU A 669 19.57 28.76 7.32
C GLU A 669 18.62 28.96 6.13
N ALA A 670 17.68 28.04 5.93
CA ALA A 670 16.71 28.15 4.85
C ALA A 670 15.82 29.39 5.00
N ALA A 671 15.34 29.70 6.20
CA ALA A 671 14.54 30.90 6.48
C ALA A 671 15.32 32.19 6.21
N ARG A 672 16.61 32.26 6.56
CA ARG A 672 17.48 33.41 6.25
C ARG A 672 17.60 33.65 4.75
N THR A 673 17.70 32.60 3.95
CA THR A 673 17.78 32.74 2.48
C THR A 673 16.47 33.13 1.82
N LEU A 674 15.33 32.71 2.39
CA LEU A 674 13.99 33.00 1.86
C LEU A 674 13.48 34.39 2.27
N ASP A 675 13.81 34.82 3.48
CA ASP A 675 13.38 36.06 4.14
C ASP A 675 11.88 36.37 4.03
N ASP A 676 11.05 35.33 4.12
CA ASP A 676 9.59 35.46 4.15
C ASP A 676 9.07 35.51 5.59
N LYS A 677 8.17 36.46 5.89
CA LYS A 677 7.54 36.63 7.20
C LYS A 677 6.83 35.36 7.65
N ALA A 678 6.15 34.64 6.73
CA ALA A 678 5.43 33.41 7.07
C ALA A 678 6.37 32.29 7.53
N CYS A 679 7.55 32.15 6.89
CA CYS A 679 8.57 31.18 7.30
C CYS A 679 9.10 31.48 8.70
N TRP A 680 9.40 32.75 9.00
CA TRP A 680 9.87 33.15 10.34
C TRP A 680 8.83 32.90 11.44
N GLU A 681 7.54 33.07 11.15
CA GLU A 681 6.47 32.74 12.11
C GLU A 681 6.36 31.23 12.37
N GLN A 682 6.47 30.39 11.33
CA GLN A 682 6.46 28.94 11.46
C GLN A 682 7.69 28.42 12.23
N LEU A 683 8.88 28.95 11.92
CA LEU A 683 10.12 28.64 12.63
C LEU A 683 10.04 29.05 14.11
N GLY A 684 9.48 30.22 14.39
CA GLY A 684 9.27 30.68 15.77
C GLY A 684 8.33 29.78 16.56
N GLN A 685 7.30 29.20 15.93
CA GLN A 685 6.40 28.25 16.59
C GLN A 685 7.08 26.91 16.88
N SER A 686 7.79 26.33 15.91
CA SER A 686 8.50 25.06 16.09
C SER A 686 9.65 25.17 17.08
N ALA A 687 10.43 26.24 17.02
CA ALA A 687 11.50 26.52 17.98
C ALA A 687 10.97 26.69 19.41
N LEU A 688 9.82 27.36 19.57
CA LEU A 688 9.17 27.51 20.89
C LEU A 688 8.71 26.16 21.45
N LEU A 689 8.15 25.28 20.61
CA LEU A 689 7.74 23.93 21.02
C LEU A 689 8.92 23.09 21.51
N GLN A 690 10.11 23.28 20.94
CA GLN A 690 11.33 22.56 21.35
C GLN A 690 12.03 23.18 22.57
N GLY A 691 11.73 24.44 22.90
CA GLY A 691 12.38 25.21 23.98
C GLY A 691 13.59 26.05 23.53
N ASN A 692 13.81 26.21 22.23
CA ASN A 692 14.90 27.04 21.68
C ASN A 692 14.48 28.52 21.61
N HIS A 693 14.53 29.20 22.75
CA HIS A 693 14.03 30.57 22.86
C HIS A 693 14.93 31.60 22.18
N GLN A 694 16.21 31.32 21.96
CA GLN A 694 17.12 32.23 21.25
C GLN A 694 16.71 32.39 19.77
N VAL A 695 16.35 31.28 19.11
CA VAL A 695 15.81 31.32 17.74
C VAL A 695 14.44 32.00 17.73
N VAL A 696 13.61 31.78 18.74
CA VAL A 696 12.31 32.46 18.88
C VAL A 696 12.48 33.97 19.00
N GLU A 697 13.46 34.44 19.77
CA GLU A 697 13.80 35.86 19.90
C GLU A 697 14.10 36.46 18.52
N MET A 698 14.97 35.80 17.74
CA MET A 698 15.33 36.21 16.38
C MET A 698 14.10 36.26 15.46
N CYS A 699 13.25 35.23 15.49
CA CYS A 699 12.01 35.17 14.71
C CYS A 699 11.06 36.32 15.07
N TYR A 700 10.88 36.65 16.35
CA TYR A 700 10.00 37.74 16.79
C TYR A 700 10.54 39.12 16.46
N GLN A 701 11.86 39.31 16.50
CA GLN A 701 12.50 40.55 16.02
C GLN A 701 12.27 40.76 14.52
N ARG A 702 12.51 39.72 13.70
CA ARG A 702 12.31 39.76 12.24
C ARG A 702 10.84 39.97 11.86
N THR A 703 9.93 39.29 12.53
CA THR A 703 8.47 39.41 12.29
C THR A 703 7.85 40.67 12.88
N LYS A 704 8.62 41.43 13.70
CA LYS A 704 8.18 42.65 14.39
C LYS A 704 7.00 42.42 15.35
N ASN A 705 6.99 41.28 16.05
CA ASN A 705 5.97 40.92 17.04
C ASN A 705 6.42 41.31 18.46
N PHE A 706 6.25 42.59 18.82
CA PHE A 706 6.81 43.17 20.06
C PHE A 706 6.12 42.70 21.34
N ASP A 707 4.82 42.43 21.31
CA ASP A 707 4.09 41.93 22.48
C ASP A 707 4.64 40.56 22.92
N LYS A 708 4.81 39.63 21.97
CA LYS A 708 5.39 38.31 22.25
C LYS A 708 6.83 38.41 22.74
N LEU A 709 7.57 39.38 22.22
CA LEU A 709 8.96 39.63 22.61
C LEU A 709 9.06 40.21 24.04
N SER A 710 8.19 41.15 24.41
CA SER A 710 8.11 41.66 25.79
C SER A 710 7.75 40.57 26.80
N PHE A 711 6.83 39.67 26.42
CA PHE A 711 6.46 38.51 27.24
C PHE A 711 7.62 37.53 27.37
N LEU A 712 8.36 37.28 26.29
CA LEU A 712 9.55 36.43 26.33
C LEU A 712 10.64 37.00 27.26
N TYR A 713 10.88 38.31 27.22
CA TYR A 713 11.84 38.97 28.11
C TYR A 713 11.42 38.95 29.58
N LEU A 714 10.12 39.02 29.86
CA LEU A 714 9.60 38.84 31.21
C LEU A 714 9.87 37.43 31.75
N ILE A 715 9.61 36.39 30.94
CA ILE A 715 9.80 34.98 31.34
C ILE A 715 11.28 34.64 31.51
N THR A 716 12.12 35.09 30.56
CA THR A 716 13.59 34.86 30.63
C THR A 716 14.26 35.70 31.70
N GLY A 717 13.60 36.76 32.17
CA GLY A 717 14.08 37.68 33.19
C GLY A 717 15.06 38.74 32.68
N ASN A 718 15.11 38.98 31.37
CA ASN A 718 15.98 40.00 30.78
C ASN A 718 15.32 41.39 30.85
N LEU A 719 15.50 42.05 32.00
CA LEU A 719 14.90 43.37 32.29
C LEU A 719 15.51 44.49 31.42
N ASP A 720 16.78 44.37 31.00
CA ASP A 720 17.45 45.37 30.17
C ASP A 720 16.87 45.42 28.76
N LYS A 721 16.66 44.25 28.15
CA LYS A 721 15.98 44.15 26.84
C LYS A 721 14.52 44.59 26.93
N LEU A 722 13.83 44.32 28.05
CA LEU A 722 12.46 44.81 28.29
C LEU A 722 12.41 46.34 28.39
N ARG A 723 13.40 46.97 29.05
CA ARG A 723 13.54 48.44 29.11
C ARG A 723 13.82 49.04 27.73
N LYS A 724 14.66 48.40 26.92
CA LYS A 724 14.86 48.80 25.50
C LYS A 724 13.54 48.71 24.73
N MET A 725 12.71 47.69 24.97
CA MET A 725 11.42 47.53 24.30
C MET A 725 10.43 48.64 24.68
N MET A 726 10.42 49.05 25.94
CA MET A 726 9.64 50.19 26.42
C MET A 726 10.00 51.48 25.65
N LYS A 727 11.29 51.77 25.48
CA LYS A 727 11.77 52.92 24.67
C LYS A 727 11.40 52.79 23.19
N ILE A 728 11.45 51.58 22.62
CA ILE A 728 11.03 51.34 21.24
C ILE A 728 9.53 51.62 21.06
N ALA A 729 8.70 51.26 22.05
CA ALA A 729 7.28 51.58 22.05
C ALA A 729 7.01 53.09 22.13
N GLU A 730 7.78 53.80 22.96
CA GLU A 730 7.78 55.28 23.04
C GLU A 730 8.11 55.92 21.68
N ILE A 731 9.20 55.50 21.02
CA ILE A 731 9.60 56.01 19.69
C ILE A 731 8.53 55.76 18.63
N ARG A 732 7.83 54.63 18.71
CA ARG A 732 6.74 54.28 17.78
C ARG A 732 5.40 54.93 18.10
N LYS A 733 5.32 55.64 19.22
CA LYS A 733 4.06 56.19 19.77
C LYS A 733 3.02 55.11 20.06
N ASP A 734 3.44 53.89 20.37
CA ASP A 734 2.56 52.83 20.86
C ASP A 734 2.38 52.99 22.37
N VAL A 735 1.34 53.72 22.75
CA VAL A 735 1.06 54.06 24.15
C VAL A 735 0.67 52.82 24.97
N SER A 736 0.03 51.83 24.34
CA SER A 736 -0.37 50.60 25.01
C SER A 736 0.85 49.73 25.33
N GLY A 737 1.72 49.49 24.34
CA GLY A 737 2.97 48.76 24.54
C GLY A 737 3.91 49.46 25.53
N HIS A 738 3.96 50.79 25.49
CA HIS A 738 4.73 51.60 26.45
C HIS A 738 4.23 51.41 27.89
N TYR A 739 2.92 51.54 28.12
CA TYR A 739 2.31 51.36 29.44
C TYR A 739 2.48 49.93 29.97
N GLN A 740 2.33 48.91 29.09
CA GLN A 740 2.54 47.51 29.46
C GLN A 740 4.01 47.23 29.82
N GLY A 741 4.97 47.75 29.06
CA GLY A 741 6.39 47.63 29.38
C GLY A 741 6.72 48.22 30.75
N ALA A 742 6.21 49.41 31.06
CA ALA A 742 6.39 50.05 32.36
C ALA A 742 5.69 49.26 33.49
N LEU A 743 4.52 48.68 33.23
CA LEU A 743 3.82 47.81 34.18
C LEU A 743 4.62 46.53 34.50
N LEU A 744 5.16 45.88 33.48
CA LEU A 744 5.95 44.65 33.62
C LEU A 744 7.28 44.88 34.34
N LEU A 745 7.92 46.03 34.11
CA LEU A 745 9.12 46.46 34.84
C LEU A 745 8.81 46.92 36.27
N GLY A 746 7.54 47.24 36.57
CA GLY A 746 7.15 47.85 37.83
C GLY A 746 7.59 49.31 37.98
N ASP A 747 7.88 50.00 36.85
CA ASP A 747 8.28 51.40 36.81
C ASP A 747 7.05 52.32 36.96
N CYS A 748 6.90 52.91 38.15
CA CYS A 748 5.76 53.76 38.45
C CYS A 748 5.88 55.16 37.84
N HIS A 749 7.09 55.68 37.65
CA HIS A 749 7.32 57.04 37.16
C HIS A 749 6.90 57.17 35.69
N GLU A 750 7.32 56.21 34.85
CA GLU A 750 6.92 56.20 33.44
C GLU A 750 5.41 55.95 33.28
N ARG A 751 4.79 55.14 34.14
CA ARG A 751 3.32 54.96 34.13
C ARG A 751 2.58 56.27 34.41
N ILE A 752 3.05 57.05 35.38
CA ILE A 752 2.47 58.35 35.73
C ILE A 752 2.67 59.34 34.58
N LYS A 753 3.87 59.38 33.99
CA LYS A 753 4.19 60.21 32.83
C LYS A 753 3.26 59.91 31.64
N ILE A 754 3.10 58.64 31.27
CA ILE A 754 2.20 58.22 30.17
C ILE A 754 0.74 58.61 30.45
N LEU A 755 0.24 58.36 31.66
CA LEU A 755 -1.13 58.72 32.03
C LEU A 755 -1.35 60.24 32.02
N ASN A 756 -0.35 61.02 32.40
CA ASN A 756 -0.41 62.48 32.38
C ASN A 756 -0.37 63.04 30.95
N GLU A 757 0.50 62.50 30.07
CA GLU A 757 0.56 62.85 28.65
C GLU A 757 -0.75 62.57 27.91
N LEU A 758 -1.45 61.49 28.27
CA LEU A 758 -2.79 61.17 27.75
C LEU A 758 -3.93 62.03 28.33
N GLY A 759 -3.64 62.90 29.30
CA GLY A 759 -4.65 63.72 29.99
C GLY A 759 -5.44 62.98 31.08
N HIS A 760 -5.10 61.73 31.41
CA HIS A 760 -5.72 60.94 32.48
C HIS A 760 -5.11 61.27 33.86
N LYS A 761 -5.13 62.55 34.23
CA LYS A 761 -4.56 63.08 35.47
C LYS A 761 -5.13 62.45 36.74
N SER A 762 -6.41 62.08 36.74
CA SER A 762 -7.07 61.40 37.87
C SER A 762 -6.46 60.01 38.15
N LEU A 763 -6.16 59.24 37.10
CA LEU A 763 -5.51 57.93 37.24
C LEU A 763 -4.03 58.07 37.59
N ALA A 764 -3.34 59.05 36.98
CA ALA A 764 -1.95 59.37 37.29
C ALA A 764 -1.77 59.75 38.78
N TYR A 765 -2.68 60.59 39.30
CA TYR A 765 -2.72 60.96 40.72
C TYR A 765 -2.96 59.73 41.60
N LEU A 766 -3.93 58.88 41.26
CA LEU A 766 -4.23 57.68 42.03
C LEU A 766 -3.04 56.70 42.03
N THR A 767 -2.33 56.54 40.91
CA THR A 767 -1.10 55.74 40.86
C THR A 767 0.03 56.36 41.68
N ALA A 768 0.19 57.69 41.67
CA ALA A 768 1.23 58.37 42.45
C ALA A 768 1.00 58.22 43.97
N VAL A 769 -0.24 58.45 44.42
CA VAL A 769 -0.60 58.34 45.85
C VAL A 769 -0.56 56.90 46.34
N THR A 770 -1.05 55.93 45.56
CA THR A 770 -0.99 54.50 45.94
C THR A 770 0.43 53.94 45.99
N HIS A 771 1.39 54.58 45.32
CA HIS A 771 2.79 54.16 45.28
C HIS A 771 3.73 55.02 46.15
N GLY A 772 3.20 55.99 46.90
CA GLY A 772 3.99 56.83 47.83
C GLY A 772 4.81 57.94 47.16
N LEU A 773 4.54 58.27 45.90
CA LEU A 773 5.22 59.33 45.13
C LEU A 773 4.54 60.69 45.38
N VAL A 774 4.78 61.26 46.56
CA VAL A 774 4.08 62.46 47.07
C VAL A 774 4.33 63.70 46.20
N ALA A 775 5.57 63.93 45.76
CA ALA A 775 5.94 65.11 44.98
C ALA A 775 5.25 65.17 43.59
N GLU A 776 5.16 64.03 42.91
CA GLU A 776 4.47 63.94 41.62
C GLU A 776 2.95 64.03 41.79
N ALA A 777 2.41 63.45 42.85
CA ALA A 777 0.99 63.55 43.18
C ALA A 777 0.55 65.01 43.44
N GLU A 778 1.37 65.79 44.16
CA GLU A 778 1.13 67.22 44.40
C GLU A 778 1.17 68.03 43.10
N THR A 779 2.17 67.78 42.25
CA THR A 779 2.30 68.44 40.93
C THR A 779 1.08 68.19 40.03
N ILE A 780 0.57 66.95 40.02
CA ILE A 780 -0.61 66.58 39.23
C ILE A 780 -1.88 67.19 39.82
N LYS A 781 -1.96 67.28 41.16
CA LYS A 781 -3.08 67.88 41.89
C LYS A 781 -3.20 69.38 41.65
N GLU A 782 -2.09 70.11 41.60
CA GLU A 782 -2.07 71.54 41.27
C GLU A 782 -2.55 71.82 39.83
N GLY A 783 -2.30 70.88 38.91
CA GLY A 783 -2.68 70.99 37.51
C GLY A 783 -4.04 70.40 37.12
N TYR A 784 -4.92 70.04 38.06
CA TYR A 784 -6.21 69.37 37.80
C TYR A 784 -7.39 70.09 38.45
N GLU A 785 -8.35 70.56 37.65
CA GLU A 785 -9.52 71.34 38.10
C GLU A 785 -10.75 70.48 38.51
N GLY A 786 -10.60 69.15 38.63
CA GLY A 786 -11.69 68.20 38.95
C GLY A 786 -11.59 67.52 40.32
N ASN A 787 -12.67 66.84 40.76
CA ASN A 787 -12.69 66.04 41.99
C ASN A 787 -11.81 64.79 41.86
N LEU A 788 -10.78 64.66 42.70
CA LEU A 788 -9.89 63.50 42.73
C LEU A 788 -10.48 62.36 43.59
N PRO A 789 -10.31 61.09 43.17
CA PRO A 789 -10.82 59.93 43.92
C PRO A 789 -10.04 59.68 45.21
N THR A 790 -10.74 59.21 46.26
CA THR A 790 -10.13 58.81 47.54
C THR A 790 -9.45 57.45 47.44
N VAL A 791 -8.23 57.33 47.96
CA VAL A 791 -7.45 56.08 47.94
C VAL A 791 -7.95 55.08 48.97
N THR A 792 -8.09 53.82 48.58
CA THR A 792 -8.42 52.68 49.46
C THR A 792 -7.26 52.37 50.42
N ALA A 793 -7.57 52.26 51.71
CA ALA A 793 -6.57 51.96 52.74
C ALA A 793 -5.93 50.57 52.51
N GLY A 794 -4.59 50.53 52.36
CA GLY A 794 -3.82 49.29 52.22
C GLY A 794 -3.55 48.81 50.78
N ALA A 795 -3.82 49.64 49.76
CA ALA A 795 -3.48 49.28 48.38
C ALA A 795 -1.96 49.20 48.16
N VAL A 796 -1.46 48.03 47.72
CA VAL A 796 -0.05 47.78 47.37
C VAL A 796 0.02 47.36 45.90
N LEU A 797 1.04 47.84 45.18
CA LEU A 797 1.27 47.41 43.80
C LEU A 797 1.61 45.92 43.77
N LEU A 798 0.81 45.13 43.07
CA LEU A 798 1.22 43.80 42.64
C LEU A 798 2.30 43.98 41.57
N ARG A 799 3.56 43.86 41.97
CA ARG A 799 4.69 43.77 41.04
C ARG A 799 4.89 42.30 40.67
N PRO A 800 5.19 41.99 39.40
CA PRO A 800 5.68 40.65 39.09
C PRO A 800 6.94 40.38 39.94
N PRO A 801 7.07 39.16 40.50
CA PRO A 801 8.25 38.82 41.28
C PRO A 801 9.50 38.96 40.41
N ALA A 802 10.53 39.61 40.94
CA ALA A 802 11.80 39.73 40.22
C ALA A 802 12.40 38.32 40.03
N PRO A 803 12.76 37.94 38.80
CA PRO A 803 13.38 36.65 38.54
C PRO A 803 14.73 36.55 39.26
N VAL A 804 14.94 35.45 39.99
CA VAL A 804 16.14 35.23 40.81
C VAL A 804 17.38 34.95 39.93
N SER A 805 17.17 34.38 38.75
CA SER A 805 18.21 34.01 37.78
C SER A 805 17.74 34.32 36.36
N GLN A 806 18.60 34.93 35.55
CA GLN A 806 18.34 35.14 34.13
C GLN A 806 18.59 33.84 33.35
N ALA A 807 17.72 33.52 32.39
CA ALA A 807 17.92 32.40 31.49
C ALA A 807 18.78 32.85 30.29
N GLU A 808 20.09 32.67 30.38
CA GLU A 808 21.04 33.00 29.28
C GLU A 808 21.13 31.88 28.23
N SER A 809 21.06 30.63 28.67
CA SER A 809 21.06 29.44 27.81
C SER A 809 19.63 29.02 27.46
N ASN A 810 19.46 28.37 26.31
CA ASN A 810 18.20 27.73 25.95
C ASN A 810 17.64 26.87 27.09
N TRP A 811 16.31 26.81 27.19
CA TRP A 811 15.67 25.92 28.15
C TRP A 811 16.06 24.48 27.84
N PRO A 812 16.00 23.56 28.82
CA PRO A 812 16.26 22.14 28.57
C PRO A 812 15.49 21.68 27.35
N LEU A 813 16.23 21.40 26.27
CA LEU A 813 15.63 21.09 24.99
C LEU A 813 14.96 19.73 25.09
N LEU A 814 13.79 19.61 24.47
CA LEU A 814 13.19 18.30 24.27
C LEU A 814 14.19 17.44 23.50
N THR A 815 14.44 16.22 24.00
CA THR A 815 15.27 15.25 23.29
C THR A 815 14.57 14.87 21.99
N VAL A 816 14.92 15.55 20.90
CA VAL A 816 14.58 15.11 19.56
C VAL A 816 15.39 13.84 19.31
N SER A 817 14.72 12.72 19.02
CA SER A 817 15.42 11.52 18.60
C SER A 817 16.18 11.85 17.32
N LYS A 818 17.51 12.01 17.43
CA LYS A 818 18.37 12.14 16.24
C LYS A 818 18.16 10.87 15.41
N GLY A 819 17.73 11.03 14.17
CA GLY A 819 17.50 9.89 13.31
C GLY A 819 18.77 9.08 13.08
N PHE A 820 18.60 7.78 12.87
CA PHE A 820 19.70 6.82 12.61
C PHE A 820 20.67 7.31 11.53
N PHE A 821 20.17 8.03 10.52
CA PHE A 821 20.97 8.55 9.41
C PHE A 821 21.87 9.72 9.81
N GLU A 822 21.46 10.57 10.75
CA GLU A 822 22.25 11.73 11.17
C GLU A 822 23.53 11.29 11.90
N GLY A 823 23.42 10.27 12.76
CA GLY A 823 24.57 9.66 13.45
C GLY A 823 25.53 8.93 12.52
N ALA A 824 25.01 8.22 11.51
CA ALA A 824 25.81 7.50 10.52
C ALA A 824 26.53 8.43 9.52
N ILE A 825 25.96 9.60 9.25
CA ILE A 825 26.58 10.61 8.36
C ILE A 825 27.68 11.38 9.10
N LEU A 826 27.46 11.76 10.37
CA LEU A 826 28.46 12.45 11.18
C LEU A 826 29.69 11.58 11.51
N SER A 827 29.49 10.27 11.69
CA SER A 827 30.61 9.32 11.88
C SER A 827 31.42 9.10 10.60
N ALA A 828 30.77 9.11 9.42
CA ALA A 828 31.44 8.98 8.13
C ALA A 828 32.16 10.26 7.69
N GLY A 829 31.68 11.45 8.07
CA GLY A 829 32.33 12.73 7.78
C GLY A 829 33.71 12.89 8.44
N LYS A 830 33.95 12.21 9.57
CA LYS A 830 35.28 12.14 10.20
C LYS A 830 36.29 11.28 9.44
N ALA A 831 35.83 10.40 8.53
CA ALA A 831 36.69 9.49 7.78
C ALA A 831 37.13 10.06 6.41
N SER A 832 36.56 11.18 5.94
CA SER A 832 36.91 11.79 4.64
C SER A 832 37.68 13.12 4.75
N GLY A 833 38.26 13.42 5.91
CA GLY A 833 38.98 14.67 6.17
C GLY A 833 40.46 14.71 5.76
N LEU A 834 40.86 14.02 4.67
CA LEU A 834 42.28 13.95 4.26
C LEU A 834 42.59 14.30 2.80
N ILE A 835 41.62 14.77 2.01
CA ILE A 835 41.91 15.26 0.66
C ILE A 835 41.05 16.49 0.35
N ASP A 836 41.44 17.64 0.88
CA ASP A 836 41.40 18.90 0.13
C ASP A 836 42.30 19.94 0.81
N THR A 837 43.58 19.93 0.44
CA THR A 837 44.55 20.98 0.77
C THR A 837 45.07 21.55 -0.54
N ALA A 838 44.39 22.56 -1.08
CA ALA A 838 44.97 23.63 -1.89
C ALA A 838 43.86 24.56 -2.40
N ILE A 839 43.61 25.64 -1.68
CA ILE A 839 43.63 27.04 -2.14
C ILE A 839 43.40 27.86 -0.87
N GLY A 840 44.45 28.53 -0.40
CA GLY A 840 44.38 29.40 0.76
C GLY A 840 43.82 30.77 0.41
N GLU A 841 43.11 31.35 1.36
CA GLU A 841 43.25 32.75 1.75
C GLU A 841 42.82 32.89 3.21
N ASP A 842 43.74 33.43 4.02
CA ASP A 842 43.59 33.84 5.41
C ASP A 842 42.39 34.78 5.59
N VAL A 843 41.50 34.48 6.54
CA VAL A 843 41.01 35.47 7.53
C VAL A 843 40.60 34.71 8.80
N GLY A 844 41.36 34.90 9.89
CA GLY A 844 40.89 34.63 11.24
C GLY A 844 39.90 35.70 11.66
N ALA A 845 38.79 35.30 12.27
CA ALA A 845 37.87 36.16 13.02
C ALA A 845 37.27 35.28 14.13
N GLU A 846 37.80 35.36 15.34
CA GLU A 846 37.34 36.27 16.42
C GLU A 846 35.89 35.99 16.84
N GLU A 847 35.77 35.48 18.06
CA GLU A 847 34.52 35.37 18.82
C GLU A 847 33.98 36.78 19.10
N GLU A 848 33.10 37.29 18.24
CA GLU A 848 32.34 38.50 18.54
C GLU A 848 31.01 38.15 19.24
N GLY A 849 30.94 38.50 20.51
CA GLY A 849 29.70 38.59 21.28
C GLY A 849 28.74 39.60 20.64
N TRP A 850 27.52 39.14 20.33
CA TRP A 850 26.50 39.95 19.68
C TRP A 850 25.84 40.93 20.65
N GLY A 851 26.47 42.08 20.81
CA GLY A 851 26.00 43.16 21.67
C GLY A 851 26.57 44.54 21.30
N ALA A 852 26.42 44.99 20.05
CA ALA A 852 26.64 46.40 19.71
C ALA A 852 25.82 46.85 18.47
N GLU A 853 24.86 47.71 18.77
CA GLU A 853 24.33 48.86 18.03
C GLU A 853 24.21 48.83 16.49
N ALA A 854 22.95 48.84 16.04
CA ALA A 854 22.56 49.59 14.84
C ALA A 854 22.14 50.99 15.30
N ASP A 855 23.08 51.93 15.34
CA ASP A 855 22.77 53.34 15.53
C ASP A 855 22.47 54.01 14.19
N LEU A 856 21.40 54.81 14.19
CA LEU A 856 20.91 55.59 13.06
C LEU A 856 21.76 56.85 12.96
N GLY A 857 22.45 57.01 11.83
CA GLY A 857 23.44 58.07 11.64
C GLY A 857 22.94 59.50 11.85
N LEU A 858 23.69 60.25 12.66
CA LEU A 858 23.83 61.70 12.59
C LEU A 858 25.30 62.05 12.89
N GLU A 859 26.02 62.53 11.88
CA GLU A 859 27.43 62.91 11.94
C GLU A 859 27.69 64.19 12.77
N GLY A 860 28.89 64.29 13.38
CA GLY A 860 29.34 65.54 13.99
C GLY A 860 30.69 65.55 14.73
N ARG A 861 31.79 65.23 14.02
CA ARG A 861 33.16 65.81 14.15
C ARG A 861 33.92 65.85 15.50
N ILE A 862 35.16 65.31 15.39
CA ILE A 862 36.47 65.73 15.98
C ILE A 862 36.95 65.01 17.27
N SER A 863 38.13 64.38 17.09
CA SER A 863 39.10 63.73 18.00
C SER A 863 39.81 64.73 18.96
N PRO A 864 40.88 64.42 19.75
CA PRO A 864 41.66 63.19 19.99
C PRO A 864 41.83 62.91 21.54
N THR A 865 42.56 61.94 22.11
CA THR A 865 44.02 61.65 22.11
C THR A 865 44.35 60.42 22.99
N HIS A 866 45.33 59.63 22.54
CA HIS A 866 46.37 58.81 23.23
C HIS A 866 46.35 58.55 24.75
N SER A 867 46.64 57.30 25.15
CA SER A 867 47.96 56.79 25.62
C SER A 867 47.77 55.45 26.38
N GLU A 868 48.46 54.36 26.01
CA GLU A 868 49.56 53.69 26.77
C GLU A 868 49.08 53.01 28.09
N ALA A 869 49.48 51.82 28.54
CA ALA A 869 50.63 50.97 28.30
C ALA A 869 50.37 49.55 28.89
N GLU A 870 51.22 48.60 28.47
CA GLU A 870 51.84 47.50 29.24
C GLU A 870 50.95 46.46 29.96
N GLU A 871 50.98 45.19 29.55
CA GLU A 871 52.02 44.14 29.70
C GLU A 871 52.09 43.45 31.07
N GLU A 872 52.27 42.14 30.93
CA GLU A 872 52.97 41.22 31.81
C GLU A 872 52.22 40.31 32.82
N ALA A 873 52.56 39.03 32.63
CA ALA A 873 52.97 38.05 33.63
C ALA A 873 51.88 37.25 34.38
N ALA A 874 52.05 35.97 34.68
CA ALA A 874 53.03 34.96 34.27
C ALA A 874 52.63 33.62 34.93
N SER A 875 52.92 32.51 34.22
CA SER A 875 53.52 31.25 34.74
C SER A 875 52.76 30.45 35.83
N ALA A 876 52.96 29.15 36.07
CA ALA A 876 54.00 28.17 35.69
C ALA A 876 53.39 26.75 35.90
N ALA A 877 53.70 25.75 35.05
CA ALA A 877 54.67 24.66 35.31
C ALA A 877 54.20 23.57 36.32
N ALA A 878 54.44 22.25 36.18
CA ALA A 878 55.09 21.41 35.18
C ALA A 878 54.95 19.91 35.57
N ALA A 879 55.24 19.03 34.59
CA ALA A 879 55.92 17.72 34.69
C ALA A 879 55.14 16.53 35.33
N ASP A 880 55.33 15.24 34.98
CA ASP A 880 56.37 14.54 34.18
C ASP A 880 55.93 13.09 33.86
N GLY A 881 56.60 12.47 32.88
CA GLY A 881 56.84 11.01 32.73
C GLY A 881 55.88 10.25 31.79
N GLY A 882 56.27 9.61 30.68
CA GLY A 882 57.56 9.16 30.18
C GLY A 882 57.60 7.61 30.09
N GLY A 883 57.64 7.03 28.88
CA GLY A 883 57.93 5.59 28.67
C GLY A 883 57.35 4.97 27.39
N GLU A 884 58.24 4.58 26.47
CA GLU A 884 58.04 3.97 25.13
C GLU A 884 57.78 2.44 25.13
N ASP A 885 57.65 1.90 23.90
CA ASP A 885 57.56 0.50 23.41
C ASP A 885 56.13 -0.11 23.32
N GLY A 886 55.67 -0.78 22.27
CA GLY A 886 56.30 -1.33 21.06
C GLY A 886 55.63 -2.68 20.68
N TRP A 887 55.15 -2.80 19.44
CA TRP A 887 54.89 -4.01 18.63
C TRP A 887 53.75 -5.01 18.95
N ASP A 888 52.87 -5.14 17.92
CA ASP A 888 52.44 -6.36 17.23
C ASP A 888 51.31 -7.29 17.74
N VAL A 889 50.43 -7.58 16.78
CA VAL A 889 49.39 -8.60 16.53
C VAL A 889 49.03 -9.64 17.61
N GLY A 890 47.73 -9.81 17.83
CA GLY A 890 47.11 -11.02 18.38
C GLY A 890 45.58 -11.00 18.29
N ASP A 891 45.02 -11.91 17.50
CA ASP A 891 43.58 -12.22 17.42
C ASP A 891 43.01 -12.59 18.80
N GLU A 892 41.81 -12.11 19.15
CA GLU A 892 40.84 -12.89 19.92
C GLU A 892 39.44 -12.25 19.93
N GLU A 893 38.46 -13.14 20.04
CA GLU A 893 37.04 -13.02 19.70
C GLU A 893 36.28 -12.03 20.58
N VAL A 894 35.45 -11.16 19.97
CA VAL A 894 34.45 -10.37 20.70
C VAL A 894 33.07 -10.96 20.44
N GLU A 895 32.56 -11.65 21.45
CA GLU A 895 31.22 -12.24 21.53
C GLU A 895 30.11 -11.21 21.27
N LEU A 896 29.18 -11.58 20.39
CA LEU A 896 27.91 -10.89 20.17
C LEU A 896 26.93 -11.18 21.34
N PRO A 897 26.28 -10.16 21.94
CA PRO A 897 25.10 -10.39 22.77
C PRO A 897 23.85 -10.70 21.92
N PRO A 898 22.95 -11.57 22.42
CA PRO A 898 21.91 -12.22 21.61
C PRO A 898 20.65 -11.36 21.40
N GLU A 899 20.07 -11.54 20.21
CA GLU A 899 18.66 -11.38 19.82
C GLU A 899 17.75 -10.52 20.71
N VAL A 900 17.50 -9.27 20.29
CA VAL A 900 16.35 -8.49 20.77
C VAL A 900 15.13 -8.79 19.90
N LEU A 901 14.17 -9.45 20.55
CA LEU A 901 12.82 -9.76 20.12
C LEU A 901 12.12 -8.57 19.44
N VAL A 902 11.60 -8.85 18.24
CA VAL A 902 10.76 -7.94 17.45
C VAL A 902 9.45 -7.66 18.18
N SER A 903 9.33 -6.47 18.79
CA SER A 903 8.04 -5.91 19.18
C SER A 903 7.35 -5.28 17.97
N ARG A 904 6.05 -5.55 17.85
CA ARG A 904 5.19 -5.13 16.74
C ARG A 904 5.05 -3.61 16.67
N GLN A 905 5.16 -3.10 15.43
CA GLN A 905 4.58 -1.85 14.91
C GLN A 905 4.21 -0.78 15.94
N GLN A 906 5.07 0.22 16.09
CA GLN A 906 4.65 1.58 16.41
C GLN A 906 5.18 2.49 15.31
N ASP A 907 4.29 3.38 14.86
CA ASP A 907 4.50 4.29 13.74
C ASP A 907 5.78 5.11 13.89
N ALA A 908 6.41 5.43 12.76
CA ALA A 908 7.61 6.25 12.69
C ALA A 908 7.35 7.58 13.41
N ASP A 909 8.04 7.79 14.53
CA ASP A 909 7.81 8.89 15.47
C ASP A 909 8.16 10.23 14.79
N TYR A 910 7.10 10.95 14.38
CA TYR A 910 7.11 12.38 14.14
C TYR A 910 7.55 13.14 15.40
N PHE A 911 7.97 14.40 15.24
CA PHE A 911 7.95 15.34 16.37
C PHE A 911 6.51 15.51 16.86
N VAL A 912 6.11 14.69 17.82
CA VAL A 912 4.88 14.86 18.60
C VAL A 912 5.32 15.50 19.91
N ALA A 913 4.99 16.78 20.10
CA ALA A 913 5.16 17.43 21.39
C ALA A 913 4.52 16.51 22.46
N PRO A 914 5.26 16.14 23.52
CA PRO A 914 4.76 15.17 24.49
C PRO A 914 3.42 15.66 25.06
N GLN A 915 2.38 14.86 24.89
CA GLN A 915 1.08 15.18 25.46
C GLN A 915 1.19 15.17 27.00
N PRO A 916 0.42 16.02 27.70
CA PRO A 916 0.34 15.97 29.15
C PRO A 916 0.08 14.53 29.59
N ALA A 917 0.95 13.99 30.44
CA ALA A 917 0.86 12.59 30.86
C ALA A 917 -0.52 12.34 31.49
N ALA A 918 -1.23 11.32 31.00
CA ALA A 918 -2.47 10.88 31.61
C ALA A 918 -2.20 10.39 33.04
N CYS A 919 -3.19 10.55 33.93
CA CYS A 919 -3.09 10.07 35.31
C CYS A 919 -2.73 8.56 35.30
N PRO A 920 -1.64 8.13 35.98
CA PRO A 920 -1.17 6.74 35.93
C PRO A 920 -2.24 5.69 36.29
N SER A 921 -3.18 6.03 37.18
CA SER A 921 -4.30 5.15 37.53
C SER A 921 -5.19 4.77 36.33
N LEU A 922 -5.44 5.69 35.40
CA LEU A 922 -6.20 5.41 34.19
C LEU A 922 -5.39 4.53 33.23
N ALA A 923 -4.08 4.81 33.09
CA ALA A 923 -3.18 4.02 32.26
C ALA A 923 -3.12 2.55 32.73
N TRP A 924 -3.03 2.31 34.03
CA TRP A 924 -3.00 0.94 34.58
C TRP A 924 -4.28 0.14 34.25
N SER A 925 -5.45 0.78 34.35
CA SER A 925 -6.74 0.14 34.04
C SER A 925 -6.92 -0.17 32.56
N ALA A 926 -6.31 0.62 31.66
CA ALA A 926 -6.37 0.40 30.22
C ALA A 926 -5.38 -0.68 29.74
N ASN A 927 -4.21 -0.76 30.40
CA ASN A 927 -3.10 -1.60 29.94
C ASN A 927 -3.10 -3.02 30.50
N SER A 928 -3.83 -3.28 31.58
CA SER A 928 -3.87 -4.58 32.25
C SER A 928 -5.28 -5.13 32.38
N GLN A 929 -5.39 -6.46 32.26
CA GLN A 929 -6.64 -7.21 32.53
C GLN A 929 -6.56 -8.02 33.84
N LEU A 930 -5.53 -7.78 34.66
CA LEU A 930 -5.37 -8.44 35.96
C LEU A 930 -6.22 -7.74 37.02
N ALA A 931 -6.94 -8.52 37.84
CA ALA A 931 -7.81 -7.96 38.88
C ALA A 931 -7.05 -7.10 39.90
N VAL A 932 -5.81 -7.46 40.25
CA VAL A 932 -4.97 -6.68 41.18
C VAL A 932 -4.65 -5.28 40.66
N ASP A 933 -4.42 -5.14 39.35
CA ASP A 933 -4.06 -3.86 38.74
C ASP A 933 -5.27 -2.90 38.74
N HIS A 934 -6.49 -3.42 38.54
CA HIS A 934 -7.73 -2.65 38.68
C HIS A 934 -8.05 -2.25 40.13
N VAL A 935 -7.76 -3.14 41.10
CA VAL A 935 -7.88 -2.79 42.53
C VAL A 935 -6.91 -1.65 42.89
N LYS A 936 -5.68 -1.71 42.40
CA LYS A 936 -4.65 -0.67 42.61
C LYS A 936 -4.98 0.66 41.94
N SER A 937 -5.67 0.65 40.80
CA SER A 937 -6.14 1.89 40.15
C SER A 937 -7.36 2.53 40.83
N GLY A 938 -8.06 1.78 41.70
CA GLY A 938 -9.31 2.20 42.33
C GLY A 938 -10.57 1.82 41.53
N ASP A 939 -10.42 1.09 40.43
CA ASP A 939 -11.51 0.59 39.59
C ASP A 939 -12.06 -0.74 40.13
N PHE A 940 -12.74 -0.67 41.27
CA PHE A 940 -13.28 -1.85 41.96
C PHE A 940 -14.38 -2.57 41.16
N GLU A 941 -15.11 -1.87 40.29
CA GLU A 941 -16.20 -2.46 39.51
C GLU A 941 -15.66 -3.49 38.50
N ASN A 942 -14.64 -3.12 37.72
CA ASN A 942 -14.02 -4.05 36.79
C ASN A 942 -13.28 -5.17 37.54
N ALA A 943 -12.65 -4.90 38.68
CA ALA A 943 -12.05 -5.93 39.51
C ALA A 943 -13.10 -6.97 39.99
N PHE A 944 -14.28 -6.52 40.44
CA PHE A 944 -15.36 -7.41 40.85
C PHE A 944 -15.90 -8.23 39.68
N ARG A 945 -16.09 -7.63 38.51
CA ARG A 945 -16.54 -8.33 37.30
C ARG A 945 -15.55 -9.42 36.88
N LEU A 946 -14.26 -9.09 36.81
CA LEU A 946 -13.21 -10.03 36.45
C LEU A 946 -13.13 -11.21 37.43
N LEU A 947 -13.18 -10.97 38.74
CA LEU A 947 -13.14 -12.05 39.73
C LEU A 947 -14.42 -12.90 39.73
N ASN A 948 -15.56 -12.30 39.43
CA ASN A 948 -16.82 -13.02 39.27
C ASN A 948 -16.77 -13.97 38.05
N GLU A 949 -16.23 -13.53 36.92
CA GLU A 949 -16.05 -14.36 35.71
C GLU A 949 -14.95 -15.42 35.85
N GLN A 950 -13.83 -15.08 36.50
CA GLN A 950 -12.66 -15.95 36.59
C GLN A 950 -12.81 -17.08 37.60
N ILE A 951 -13.28 -16.76 38.81
CA ILE A 951 -13.32 -17.72 39.95
C ILE A 951 -14.72 -17.85 40.57
N GLY A 952 -15.74 -17.18 40.00
CA GLY A 952 -17.11 -17.31 40.47
C GLY A 952 -17.40 -16.61 41.80
N VAL A 953 -16.67 -15.53 42.15
CA VAL A 953 -16.88 -14.80 43.40
C VAL A 953 -18.29 -14.20 43.46
N THR A 954 -19.00 -14.49 44.53
CA THR A 954 -20.29 -13.86 44.85
C THR A 954 -20.25 -13.10 46.18
N ASN A 955 -19.38 -13.50 47.11
CA ASN A 955 -19.21 -12.85 48.40
C ASN A 955 -17.85 -12.13 48.48
N PHE A 956 -17.85 -10.81 48.31
CA PHE A 956 -16.65 -9.96 48.38
C PHE A 956 -16.32 -9.47 49.80
N GLY A 957 -17.15 -9.79 50.81
CA GLY A 957 -16.92 -9.36 52.20
C GLY A 957 -15.50 -9.67 52.72
N PRO A 958 -14.99 -10.91 52.57
CA PRO A 958 -13.64 -11.27 52.99
C PRO A 958 -12.50 -10.55 52.25
N LEU A 959 -12.75 -9.99 51.06
CA LEU A 959 -11.74 -9.33 50.22
C LEU A 959 -11.63 -7.81 50.49
N LYS A 960 -12.60 -7.22 51.22
CA LYS A 960 -12.71 -5.77 51.38
C LYS A 960 -11.47 -5.12 52.02
N SER A 961 -10.95 -5.69 53.12
CA SER A 961 -9.77 -5.14 53.79
C SER A 961 -8.54 -5.22 52.89
N LEU A 962 -8.34 -6.35 52.21
CA LEU A 962 -7.24 -6.56 51.26
C LEU A 962 -7.29 -5.58 50.09
N PHE A 963 -8.48 -5.25 49.59
CA PHE A 963 -8.65 -4.33 48.48
C PHE A 963 -8.31 -2.89 48.86
N MET A 964 -8.76 -2.45 50.04
CA MET A 964 -8.45 -1.11 50.54
C MET A 964 -6.97 -0.94 50.86
N ASP A 965 -6.36 -1.95 51.51
CA ASP A 965 -4.93 -1.94 51.81
C ASP A 965 -4.10 -1.91 50.52
N SER A 966 -4.54 -2.66 49.50
CA SER A 966 -3.92 -2.66 48.18
C SER A 966 -3.98 -1.28 47.53
N TYR A 967 -5.17 -0.67 47.49
CA TYR A 967 -5.36 0.66 46.91
C TYR A 967 -4.51 1.74 47.60
N LEU A 968 -4.45 1.75 48.95
CA LEU A 968 -3.66 2.74 49.68
C LEU A 968 -2.16 2.64 49.39
N LYS A 969 -1.64 1.42 49.19
CA LYS A 969 -0.23 1.18 48.85
C LYS A 969 0.12 1.52 47.39
N SER A 970 -0.84 1.96 46.57
CA SER A 970 -0.60 2.30 45.16
C SER A 970 0.09 3.65 44.96
N CYS A 971 0.04 4.57 45.94
CA CYS A 971 0.58 5.91 45.81
C CYS A 971 1.38 6.34 47.04
N THR A 972 2.35 7.21 46.81
CA THR A 972 3.11 7.91 47.84
C THR A 972 2.84 9.41 47.71
N SER A 973 2.82 10.14 48.81
CA SER A 973 2.57 11.59 48.78
C SER A 973 3.68 12.35 49.49
N TYR A 974 4.12 13.47 48.91
CA TYR A 974 5.13 14.36 49.45
C TYR A 974 4.63 15.81 49.41
N THR A 975 4.70 16.52 50.53
CA THR A 975 4.24 17.91 50.62
C THR A 975 5.47 18.84 50.68
N PRO A 976 5.86 19.50 49.57
CA PRO A 976 7.11 20.26 49.51
C PRO A 976 7.07 21.56 50.34
N LEU A 977 5.91 22.22 50.42
CA LEU A 977 5.69 23.45 51.17
C LEU A 977 4.31 23.41 51.84
N PRO A 978 4.12 24.01 53.03
CA PRO A 978 2.83 23.99 53.73
C PRO A 978 1.67 24.65 52.95
N THR A 979 1.99 25.59 52.06
CA THR A 979 1.03 26.31 51.22
C THR A 979 0.78 25.63 49.87
N HIS A 980 1.48 24.53 49.57
CA HIS A 980 1.41 23.85 48.29
C HIS A 980 0.66 22.52 48.41
N PRO A 981 -0.14 22.11 47.40
CA PRO A 981 -0.75 20.79 47.39
C PRO A 981 0.32 19.68 47.43
N SER A 982 -0.01 18.58 48.12
CA SER A 982 0.80 17.37 48.15
C SER A 982 0.99 16.81 46.74
N LEU A 983 2.24 16.50 46.40
CA LEU A 983 2.61 15.82 45.18
C LEU A 983 2.40 14.32 45.36
N PHE A 984 1.69 13.69 44.44
CA PHE A 984 1.49 12.24 44.44
C PHE A 984 2.47 11.58 43.46
N VAL A 985 3.16 10.54 43.92
CA VAL A 985 4.07 9.72 43.12
C VAL A 985 3.57 8.28 43.15
N TYR A 986 3.42 7.69 41.96
CA TYR A 986 2.94 6.33 41.76
C TYR A 986 4.13 5.43 41.40
N PRO A 987 4.58 4.56 42.31
CA PRO A 987 5.69 3.66 42.00
C PRO A 987 5.25 2.55 41.03
N ASP A 988 6.07 2.32 40.02
CA ASP A 988 5.83 1.29 39.00
C ASP A 988 6.68 0.03 39.23
N ARG A 989 6.08 -1.14 39.00
CA ARG A 989 6.82 -2.42 39.07
C ARG A 989 7.86 -2.59 37.96
N ASN A 990 7.64 -1.94 36.82
CA ASN A 990 8.46 -2.04 35.61
C ASN A 990 9.23 -0.75 35.31
N TRP A 991 9.78 -0.13 36.35
CA TRP A 991 10.53 1.13 36.24
C TRP A 991 11.72 1.08 35.26
N LYS A 992 12.29 -0.10 34.98
CA LYS A 992 13.36 -0.28 33.98
C LYS A 992 12.86 -0.23 32.53
N ASP A 993 11.66 -0.73 32.28
CA ASP A 993 11.04 -0.76 30.95
C ASP A 993 10.22 0.52 30.67
N GLY A 994 9.93 1.29 31.71
CA GLY A 994 9.18 2.54 31.67
C GLY A 994 10.02 3.74 31.25
N GLY A 995 10.60 3.70 30.05
CA GLY A 995 11.23 4.87 29.46
C GLY A 995 10.18 5.92 29.09
N GLY A 996 9.98 6.94 29.94
CA GLY A 996 9.39 8.26 29.63
C GLY A 996 7.95 8.37 29.10
N LYS A 997 7.37 7.33 28.50
CA LYS A 997 6.01 7.30 27.97
C LYS A 997 5.16 6.42 28.90
N GLY A 998 4.27 7.02 29.69
CA GLY A 998 3.40 6.36 30.70
C GLY A 998 2.40 5.31 30.18
N HIS A 999 2.63 4.72 29.00
CA HIS A 999 1.77 3.74 28.36
C HIS A 999 2.13 2.29 28.69
N SER A 1000 3.27 2.03 29.34
CA SER A 1000 3.63 0.68 29.79
C SER A 1000 3.66 0.53 31.31
N SER A 1001 3.44 1.60 32.07
CA SER A 1001 3.51 1.57 33.53
C SER A 1001 2.52 0.57 34.13
N LYS A 1002 2.94 -0.11 35.18
CA LYS A 1002 2.09 -1.04 35.94
C LYS A 1002 2.34 -0.84 37.44
N PRO A 1003 1.32 -1.01 38.29
CA PRO A 1003 1.45 -0.73 39.71
C PRO A 1003 2.37 -1.73 40.42
N VAL A 1004 2.99 -1.29 41.52
CA VAL A 1004 3.74 -2.16 42.43
C VAL A 1004 2.81 -3.18 43.11
N LEU A 1005 3.34 -4.39 43.31
CA LEU A 1005 2.64 -5.52 43.91
C LEU A 1005 2.91 -5.59 45.42
N ASP A 1006 1.86 -5.83 46.20
CA ASP A 1006 1.97 -5.94 47.67
C ASP A 1006 2.16 -7.37 48.17
N VAL A 1007 1.55 -8.34 47.48
CA VAL A 1007 1.54 -9.74 47.89
C VAL A 1007 2.53 -10.50 47.02
N LYS A 1008 3.50 -11.15 47.67
CA LYS A 1008 4.47 -12.05 47.02
C LYS A 1008 4.22 -13.49 47.41
N LEU A 1009 4.59 -14.42 46.52
CA LEU A 1009 4.43 -15.85 46.74
C LEU A 1009 5.20 -16.34 47.98
N GLU A 1010 6.43 -15.84 48.18
CA GLU A 1010 7.28 -16.17 49.33
C GLU A 1010 6.61 -15.86 50.68
N GLN A 1011 5.88 -14.74 50.75
CA GLN A 1011 5.16 -14.37 51.97
C GLN A 1011 4.04 -15.37 52.27
N LEU A 1012 3.28 -15.79 51.26
CA LEU A 1012 2.22 -16.78 51.42
C LEU A 1012 2.78 -18.16 51.82
N LEU A 1013 3.95 -18.54 51.31
CA LEU A 1013 4.65 -19.76 51.70
C LEU A 1013 5.14 -19.71 53.16
N SER A 1014 5.64 -18.54 53.62
CA SER A 1014 5.99 -18.34 55.02
C SER A 1014 4.76 -18.41 55.94
N GLU A 1015 3.63 -17.84 55.52
CA GLU A 1015 2.37 -17.94 56.27
C GLU A 1015 1.84 -19.38 56.33
N LEU A 1016 2.01 -20.16 55.25
CA LEU A 1016 1.68 -21.58 55.21
C LEU A 1016 2.48 -22.38 56.26
N GLN A 1017 3.77 -22.10 56.42
CA GLN A 1017 4.60 -22.76 57.46
C GLN A 1017 4.08 -22.46 58.88
N ALA A 1018 3.65 -21.22 59.14
CA ALA A 1018 3.02 -20.87 60.41
C ALA A 1018 1.70 -21.64 60.65
N CYS A 1019 0.92 -21.89 59.60
CA CYS A 1019 -0.29 -22.73 59.68
C CYS A 1019 0.02 -24.18 60.08
N TYR A 1020 1.14 -24.75 59.62
CA TYR A 1020 1.55 -26.10 60.03
C TYR A 1020 1.93 -26.19 61.51
N GLN A 1021 2.62 -25.17 62.03
CA GLN A 1021 2.94 -25.09 63.46
C GLN A 1021 1.67 -25.00 64.32
N LEU A 1022 0.71 -24.16 63.91
CA LEU A 1022 -0.58 -24.03 64.62
C LEU A 1022 -1.43 -25.30 64.55
N THR A 1023 -1.39 -26.01 63.42
CA THR A 1023 -2.04 -27.33 63.26
C THR A 1023 -1.46 -28.33 64.24
N THR A 1024 -0.13 -28.37 64.38
CA THR A 1024 0.57 -29.24 65.35
C THR A 1024 0.25 -28.86 66.79
N ALA A 1025 0.09 -27.56 67.08
CA ALA A 1025 -0.32 -27.06 68.39
C ALA A 1025 -1.80 -27.29 68.73
N GLY A 1026 -2.62 -27.78 67.79
CA GLY A 1026 -4.04 -28.08 68.01
C GLY A 1026 -4.98 -26.87 68.01
N LYS A 1027 -4.52 -25.68 67.60
CA LYS A 1027 -5.31 -24.44 67.54
C LYS A 1027 -6.11 -24.33 66.23
N PHE A 1028 -7.11 -25.20 66.06
CA PHE A 1028 -7.81 -25.35 64.77
C PHE A 1028 -8.59 -24.11 64.29
N PRO A 1029 -9.35 -23.37 65.13
CA PRO A 1029 -10.09 -22.19 64.65
C PRO A 1029 -9.17 -21.08 64.11
N GLU A 1030 -8.07 -20.78 64.82
CA GLU A 1030 -7.05 -19.82 64.36
C GLU A 1030 -6.38 -20.27 63.05
N THR A 1031 -6.11 -21.58 62.95
CA THR A 1031 -5.51 -22.18 61.75
C THR A 1031 -6.44 -22.07 60.53
N VAL A 1032 -7.73 -22.35 60.71
CA VAL A 1032 -8.75 -22.22 59.65
C VAL A 1032 -8.87 -20.77 59.17
N ALA A 1033 -8.83 -19.79 60.08
CA ALA A 1033 -8.86 -18.38 59.72
C ALA A 1033 -7.64 -17.97 58.88
N LYS A 1034 -6.44 -18.42 59.24
CA LYS A 1034 -5.21 -18.13 58.47
C LYS A 1034 -5.21 -18.79 57.09
N PHE A 1035 -5.62 -20.06 56.97
CA PHE A 1035 -5.75 -20.72 55.67
C PHE A 1035 -6.76 -20.01 54.75
N ARG A 1036 -7.86 -19.48 55.31
CA ARG A 1036 -8.80 -18.65 54.55
C ARG A 1036 -8.21 -17.31 54.13
N SER A 1037 -7.39 -16.67 54.98
CA SER A 1037 -6.66 -15.46 54.63
C SER A 1037 -5.70 -15.67 53.46
N ILE A 1038 -4.95 -16.78 53.46
CA ILE A 1038 -4.06 -17.17 52.35
C ILE A 1038 -4.89 -17.33 51.07
N LEU A 1039 -6.00 -18.07 51.11
CA LEU A 1039 -6.88 -18.23 49.95
C LEU A 1039 -7.49 -16.90 49.46
N ALA A 1040 -7.79 -15.96 50.36
CA ALA A 1040 -8.31 -14.64 49.99
C ALA A 1040 -7.25 -13.74 49.33
N ALA A 1041 -5.97 -13.95 49.63
CA ALA A 1041 -4.85 -13.19 49.04
C ALA A 1041 -4.43 -13.69 47.65
N VAL A 1042 -4.64 -14.98 47.33
CA VAL A 1042 -4.24 -15.59 46.04
C VAL A 1042 -4.77 -14.85 44.80
N PRO A 1043 -6.04 -14.38 44.73
CA PRO A 1043 -6.53 -13.64 43.57
C PRO A 1043 -5.82 -12.29 43.31
N LEU A 1044 -5.09 -11.76 44.29
CA LEU A 1044 -4.32 -10.51 44.18
C LEU A 1044 -2.85 -10.75 43.85
N LEU A 1045 -2.42 -12.02 43.71
CA LEU A 1045 -1.06 -12.37 43.35
C LEU A 1045 -0.83 -12.14 41.84
N CYS A 1046 0.34 -11.64 41.47
CA CYS A 1046 0.79 -11.61 40.08
C CYS A 1046 2.12 -12.35 39.96
N VAL A 1047 2.18 -13.28 38.99
CA VAL A 1047 3.27 -14.21 38.76
C VAL A 1047 3.66 -14.17 37.29
N ASP A 1048 4.96 -14.25 36.98
CA ASP A 1048 5.45 -14.19 35.60
C ASP A 1048 5.78 -15.57 35.01
N THR A 1049 6.21 -16.54 35.83
CA THR A 1049 6.66 -17.85 35.35
C THR A 1049 5.56 -18.93 35.42
N LYS A 1050 5.56 -19.86 34.47
CA LYS A 1050 4.64 -21.02 34.49
C LYS A 1050 4.88 -21.96 35.68
N GLN A 1051 6.11 -21.98 36.21
CA GLN A 1051 6.48 -22.78 37.37
C GLN A 1051 5.79 -22.25 38.62
N GLU A 1052 5.88 -20.95 38.88
CA GLU A 1052 5.18 -20.30 40.00
C GLU A 1052 3.64 -20.45 39.90
N VAL A 1053 3.05 -20.43 38.70
CA VAL A 1053 1.60 -20.73 38.53
C VAL A 1053 1.26 -22.14 39.02
N THR A 1054 2.14 -23.10 38.77
CA THR A 1054 1.98 -24.48 39.24
C THR A 1054 2.10 -24.55 40.76
N GLU A 1055 3.05 -23.82 41.36
CA GLU A 1055 3.22 -23.72 42.81
C GLU A 1055 2.01 -23.08 43.50
N VAL A 1056 1.43 -22.02 42.92
CA VAL A 1056 0.21 -21.39 43.45
C VAL A 1056 -0.98 -22.34 43.35
N THR A 1057 -1.09 -23.11 42.27
CA THR A 1057 -2.15 -24.12 42.12
C THR A 1057 -2.00 -25.23 43.18
N GLN A 1058 -0.77 -25.65 43.46
CA GLN A 1058 -0.47 -26.59 44.55
C GLN A 1058 -0.78 -25.98 45.93
N LEU A 1059 -0.46 -24.71 46.15
CA LEU A 1059 -0.79 -23.98 47.39
C LEU A 1059 -2.29 -23.99 47.66
N VAL A 1060 -3.10 -23.65 46.65
CA VAL A 1060 -4.57 -23.69 46.75
C VAL A 1060 -5.06 -25.10 47.07
N HIS A 1061 -4.46 -26.13 46.46
CA HIS A 1061 -4.79 -27.53 46.72
C HIS A 1061 -4.48 -27.94 48.17
N ILE A 1062 -3.30 -27.56 48.69
CA ILE A 1062 -2.91 -27.81 50.08
C ILE A 1062 -3.88 -27.11 51.04
N CYS A 1063 -4.16 -25.82 50.83
CA CYS A 1063 -5.10 -25.08 51.68
C CYS A 1063 -6.49 -25.72 51.67
N LYS A 1064 -6.96 -26.21 50.52
CA LYS A 1064 -8.25 -26.92 50.39
C LYS A 1064 -8.28 -28.20 51.23
N GLU A 1065 -7.30 -29.08 51.10
CA GLU A 1065 -7.24 -30.35 51.85
C GLU A 1065 -7.18 -30.13 53.36
N TYR A 1066 -6.34 -29.18 53.79
CA TYR A 1066 -6.26 -28.80 55.21
C TYR A 1066 -7.56 -28.21 55.73
N LEU A 1067 -8.22 -27.31 54.98
CA LEU A 1067 -9.49 -26.73 55.40
C LEU A 1067 -10.61 -27.75 55.47
N VAL A 1068 -10.73 -28.65 54.49
CA VAL A 1068 -11.75 -29.72 54.51
C VAL A 1068 -11.56 -30.59 55.75
N GLY A 1069 -10.32 -31.00 56.02
CA GLY A 1069 -9.99 -31.81 57.18
C GLY A 1069 -10.20 -31.11 58.53
N LEU A 1070 -9.72 -29.87 58.68
CA LEU A 1070 -9.82 -29.12 59.93
C LEU A 1070 -11.25 -28.69 60.24
N VAL A 1071 -12.02 -28.24 59.24
CA VAL A 1071 -13.43 -27.86 59.43
C VAL A 1071 -14.28 -29.10 59.79
N MET A 1072 -13.98 -30.26 59.20
CA MET A 1072 -14.60 -31.52 59.58
C MET A 1072 -14.25 -31.91 61.02
N GLU A 1073 -12.99 -31.75 61.44
CA GLU A 1073 -12.56 -32.04 62.80
C GLU A 1073 -13.16 -31.09 63.84
N THR A 1074 -13.35 -29.81 63.53
CA THR A 1074 -14.10 -28.88 64.40
C THR A 1074 -15.56 -29.30 64.51
N ALA A 1075 -16.22 -29.63 63.38
CA ALA A 1075 -17.60 -30.10 63.39
C ALA A 1075 -17.76 -31.42 64.17
N ARG A 1076 -16.76 -32.30 64.12
CA ARG A 1076 -16.75 -33.55 64.90
C ARG A 1076 -16.69 -33.28 66.41
N LYS A 1077 -15.91 -32.29 66.85
CA LYS A 1077 -15.80 -31.94 68.27
C LYS A 1077 -17.09 -31.34 68.82
N GLU A 1078 -17.86 -30.65 67.98
CA GLU A 1078 -19.15 -30.05 68.32
C GLU A 1078 -20.31 -31.06 68.32
N HIS A 1079 -20.15 -32.23 67.69
CA HIS A 1079 -21.22 -33.23 67.60
C HIS A 1079 -21.50 -33.93 68.95
N PRO A 1080 -22.78 -34.09 69.37
CA PRO A 1080 -23.15 -34.83 70.58
C PRO A 1080 -22.66 -36.29 70.56
N LYS A 1081 -22.42 -36.89 71.74
CA LYS A 1081 -21.89 -38.28 71.90
C LYS A 1081 -22.88 -39.28 72.52
N THR A 1082 -24.14 -38.88 72.69
CA THR A 1082 -25.12 -39.58 73.52
C THR A 1082 -25.78 -40.77 72.83
N THR A 1083 -25.95 -40.74 71.51
CA THR A 1083 -26.66 -41.77 70.74
C THR A 1083 -25.69 -42.69 69.99
N ALA A 1084 -26.09 -43.95 69.75
CA ALA A 1084 -25.30 -44.90 68.95
C ALA A 1084 -25.08 -44.41 67.50
N ASP A 1085 -26.07 -43.73 66.91
CA ASP A 1085 -25.96 -43.11 65.58
C ASP A 1085 -25.00 -41.92 65.56
N ASP A 1086 -24.91 -41.16 66.66
CA ASP A 1086 -23.94 -40.07 66.79
C ASP A 1086 -22.51 -40.61 66.87
N GLN A 1087 -22.30 -41.71 67.61
CA GLN A 1087 -21.02 -42.40 67.69
C GLN A 1087 -20.59 -42.96 66.33
N LYS A 1088 -21.56 -43.48 65.55
CA LYS A 1088 -21.34 -43.89 64.16
C LYS A 1088 -20.91 -42.70 63.29
N ARG A 1089 -21.59 -41.57 63.39
CA ARG A 1089 -21.26 -40.37 62.60
C ARG A 1089 -19.87 -39.81 62.93
N ILE A 1090 -19.52 -39.78 64.21
CA ILE A 1090 -18.19 -39.37 64.68
C ILE A 1090 -17.11 -40.32 64.12
N ALA A 1091 -17.36 -41.63 64.12
CA ALA A 1091 -16.43 -42.60 63.56
C ALA A 1091 -16.23 -42.41 62.05
N GLU A 1092 -17.31 -42.17 61.30
CA GLU A 1092 -17.26 -41.88 59.86
C GLU A 1092 -16.41 -40.64 59.55
N MET A 1093 -16.64 -39.52 60.25
CA MET A 1093 -15.87 -38.29 60.04
C MET A 1093 -14.38 -38.47 60.32
N VAL A 1094 -14.02 -39.25 61.35
CA VAL A 1094 -12.61 -39.57 61.65
C VAL A 1094 -12.00 -40.43 60.56
N ALA A 1095 -12.72 -41.42 60.05
CA ALA A 1095 -12.24 -42.25 58.95
C ALA A 1095 -12.00 -41.41 57.68
N TYR A 1096 -12.92 -40.51 57.34
CA TYR A 1096 -12.76 -39.62 56.18
C TYR A 1096 -11.57 -38.67 56.36
N PHE A 1097 -11.30 -38.19 57.57
CA PHE A 1097 -10.17 -37.29 57.84
C PHE A 1097 -8.81 -37.95 57.53
N THR A 1098 -8.70 -39.28 57.66
CA THR A 1098 -7.46 -40.00 57.33
C THR A 1098 -7.11 -40.01 55.83
N HIS A 1099 -8.08 -39.67 54.97
CA HIS A 1099 -7.92 -39.62 53.51
C HIS A 1099 -7.63 -38.24 52.96
N CYS A 1100 -7.71 -37.18 53.77
CA CYS A 1100 -7.29 -35.84 53.35
C CYS A 1100 -5.78 -35.83 53.09
N ASP A 1101 -5.34 -35.14 52.04
CA ASP A 1101 -3.92 -35.09 51.68
C ASP A 1101 -3.19 -34.04 52.52
N LEU A 1102 -2.68 -34.49 53.67
CA LEU A 1102 -1.98 -33.68 54.66
C LEU A 1102 -0.48 -34.03 54.66
N GLN A 1103 0.35 -33.10 55.16
CA GLN A 1103 1.76 -33.42 55.43
C GLN A 1103 1.89 -34.65 56.33
N MET A 1104 2.96 -35.41 56.12
CA MET A 1104 3.22 -36.69 56.78
C MET A 1104 3.07 -36.63 58.31
N SER A 1105 3.60 -35.58 58.94
CA SER A 1105 3.51 -35.35 60.39
C SER A 1105 2.07 -35.27 60.90
N HIS A 1106 1.20 -34.57 60.17
CA HIS A 1106 -0.22 -34.41 60.52
C HIS A 1106 -1.01 -35.68 60.19
N LYS A 1107 -0.70 -36.37 59.09
CA LYS A 1107 -1.34 -37.64 58.71
C LYS A 1107 -1.11 -38.75 59.74
N ILE A 1108 0.08 -38.79 60.33
CA ILE A 1108 0.40 -39.66 61.47
C ILE A 1108 -0.51 -39.36 62.67
N LEU A 1109 -0.75 -38.07 62.96
CA LEU A 1109 -1.61 -37.65 64.08
C LEU A 1109 -3.08 -38.01 63.85
N THR A 1110 -3.60 -37.83 62.63
CA THR A 1110 -4.98 -38.18 62.28
C THR A 1110 -5.21 -39.69 62.35
N LEU A 1111 -4.29 -40.50 61.81
CA LEU A 1111 -4.35 -41.97 61.90
C LEU A 1111 -4.25 -42.49 63.34
N ARG A 1112 -3.39 -41.89 64.17
CA ARG A 1112 -3.32 -42.23 65.60
C ARG A 1112 -4.65 -41.97 66.31
N THR A 1113 -5.29 -40.84 65.99
CA THR A 1113 -6.59 -40.48 66.55
C THR A 1113 -7.67 -41.45 66.06
N ALA A 1114 -7.63 -41.85 64.79
CA ALA A 1114 -8.54 -42.83 64.20
C ALA A 1114 -8.45 -44.19 64.88
N ILE A 1115 -7.24 -44.74 65.06
CA ILE A 1115 -7.05 -46.03 65.75
C ILE A 1115 -7.66 -45.99 67.14
N ASN A 1116 -7.43 -44.93 67.91
CA ASN A 1116 -7.97 -44.81 69.27
C ASN A 1116 -9.50 -44.74 69.31
N VAL A 1117 -10.13 -44.04 68.36
CA VAL A 1117 -11.60 -43.93 68.29
C VAL A 1117 -12.22 -45.26 67.86
N PHE A 1118 -11.72 -45.87 66.78
CA PHE A 1118 -12.26 -47.14 66.27
C PHE A 1118 -12.03 -48.31 67.21
N TYR A 1119 -10.91 -48.32 67.94
CA TYR A 1119 -10.65 -49.31 68.99
C TYR A 1119 -11.64 -49.20 70.15
N LYS A 1120 -11.94 -47.97 70.62
CA LYS A 1120 -12.93 -47.73 71.69
C LYS A 1120 -14.36 -48.12 71.30
N ILE A 1121 -14.71 -47.95 70.02
CA ILE A 1121 -16.04 -48.28 69.48
C ILE A 1121 -16.22 -49.80 69.29
N GLY A 1122 -15.12 -50.57 69.29
CA GLY A 1122 -15.13 -52.02 69.06
C GLY A 1122 -15.17 -52.41 67.58
N ASN A 1123 -14.68 -51.54 66.69
CA ASN A 1123 -14.54 -51.80 65.25
C ASN A 1123 -13.10 -52.19 64.92
N LEU A 1124 -12.73 -53.41 65.31
CA LEU A 1124 -11.34 -53.85 65.39
C LEU A 1124 -10.71 -54.10 64.00
N ASN A 1125 -11.49 -54.53 63.00
CA ASN A 1125 -10.95 -54.71 61.63
C ASN A 1125 -10.52 -53.39 60.99
N THR A 1126 -11.35 -52.36 61.14
CA THR A 1126 -11.02 -51.03 60.61
C THR A 1126 -9.87 -50.38 61.38
N ALA A 1127 -9.80 -50.59 62.70
CA ALA A 1127 -8.68 -50.12 63.52
C ALA A 1127 -7.36 -50.81 63.14
N ALA A 1128 -7.39 -52.12 62.85
CA ALA A 1128 -6.24 -52.87 62.36
C ALA A 1128 -5.74 -52.32 61.00
N SER A 1129 -6.65 -52.00 60.09
CA SER A 1129 -6.28 -51.38 58.80
C SER A 1129 -5.60 -50.02 58.98
N PHE A 1130 -6.15 -49.15 59.83
CA PHE A 1130 -5.51 -47.87 60.15
C PHE A 1130 -4.16 -48.03 60.84
N ALA A 1131 -3.99 -49.04 61.69
CA ALA A 1131 -2.71 -49.35 62.33
C ALA A 1131 -1.66 -49.85 61.32
N LYS A 1132 -2.05 -50.67 60.34
CA LYS A 1132 -1.16 -51.08 59.22
C LYS A 1132 -0.73 -49.87 58.40
N ARG A 1133 -1.68 -49.03 57.98
CA ARG A 1133 -1.40 -47.77 57.26
C ARG A 1133 -0.50 -46.83 58.07
N LEU A 1134 -0.71 -46.74 59.38
CA LEU A 1134 0.15 -45.91 60.25
C LEU A 1134 1.59 -46.44 60.28
N LEU A 1135 1.80 -47.76 60.30
CA LEU A 1135 3.13 -48.37 60.31
C LEU A 1135 3.86 -48.21 58.97
N GLU A 1136 3.13 -48.23 57.84
CA GLU A 1136 3.69 -47.98 56.50
C GLU A 1136 4.27 -46.55 56.36
N LEU A 1137 3.72 -45.57 57.09
CA LEU A 1137 4.19 -44.18 57.06
C LEU A 1137 5.45 -43.93 57.91
N GLY A 1138 5.96 -44.93 58.64
CA GLY A 1138 7.18 -44.81 59.44
C GLY A 1138 7.11 -43.81 60.61
N PRO A 1139 6.23 -44.01 61.62
CA PRO A 1139 6.10 -43.09 62.75
C PRO A 1139 7.26 -43.26 63.74
N ARG A 1140 7.41 -42.31 64.69
CA ARG A 1140 8.41 -42.42 65.78
C ARG A 1140 8.30 -43.77 66.51
N ALA A 1141 9.44 -44.30 66.95
CA ALA A 1141 9.55 -45.64 67.54
C ALA A 1141 8.49 -45.94 68.62
N ASP A 1142 8.21 -45.00 69.52
CA ASP A 1142 7.23 -45.15 70.59
C ASP A 1142 5.79 -45.32 70.06
N VAL A 1143 5.43 -44.54 69.05
CA VAL A 1143 4.10 -44.61 68.40
C VAL A 1143 3.99 -45.88 67.56
N ALA A 1144 5.07 -46.31 66.91
CA ALA A 1144 5.12 -47.57 66.17
C ALA A 1144 4.93 -48.79 67.10
N GLN A 1145 5.56 -48.80 68.28
CA GLN A 1145 5.39 -49.85 69.28
C GLN A 1145 3.94 -49.88 69.80
N GLN A 1146 3.35 -48.72 70.11
CA GLN A 1146 1.95 -48.62 70.53
C GLN A 1146 0.99 -49.14 69.43
N ALA A 1147 1.24 -48.77 68.17
CA ALA A 1147 0.45 -49.21 67.02
C ALA A 1147 0.56 -50.73 66.78
N ARG A 1148 1.76 -51.33 66.88
CA ARG A 1148 1.97 -52.78 66.78
C ARG A 1148 1.24 -53.55 67.88
N LYS A 1149 1.28 -53.05 69.12
CA LYS A 1149 0.56 -53.67 70.25
C LYS A 1149 -0.95 -53.64 70.05
N MET A 1150 -1.49 -52.52 69.58
CA MET A 1150 -2.92 -52.38 69.25
C MET A 1150 -3.30 -53.24 68.05
N LEU A 1151 -2.43 -53.36 67.04
CA LEU A 1151 -2.64 -54.22 65.87
C LEU A 1151 -2.73 -55.70 66.27
N GLN A 1152 -1.80 -56.20 67.10
CA GLN A 1152 -1.85 -57.56 67.64
C GLN A 1152 -3.15 -57.81 68.41
N ALA A 1153 -3.61 -56.85 69.21
CA ALA A 1153 -4.88 -56.94 69.94
C ALA A 1153 -6.10 -56.96 69.02
N CYS A 1154 -6.05 -56.27 67.87
CA CYS A 1154 -7.13 -56.27 66.89
C CYS A 1154 -7.15 -57.56 66.05
N ASP A 1155 -5.98 -58.09 65.68
CA ASP A 1155 -5.85 -59.33 64.89
C ASP A 1155 -6.31 -60.57 65.66
N LEU A 1156 -6.24 -60.55 67.00
CA LEU A 1156 -6.76 -61.61 67.88
C LEU A 1156 -8.30 -61.75 67.82
N ASN A 1157 -9.05 -60.67 67.56
CA ASN A 1157 -10.52 -60.65 67.50
C ASN A 1157 -11.03 -59.72 66.39
N PRO A 1158 -11.10 -60.17 65.13
CA PRO A 1158 -11.41 -59.34 63.96
C PRO A 1158 -12.93 -59.09 63.79
N VAL A 1159 -13.58 -58.44 64.75
CA VAL A 1159 -15.02 -58.13 64.72
C VAL A 1159 -15.26 -56.62 64.64
N ASN A 1160 -16.24 -56.22 63.82
CA ASN A 1160 -16.77 -54.85 63.80
C ASN A 1160 -18.14 -54.80 64.48
N LYS A 1161 -18.26 -54.06 65.58
CA LYS A 1161 -19.50 -53.91 66.35
C LYS A 1161 -20.54 -53.01 65.68
N LEU A 1162 -20.12 -52.02 64.88
CA LEU A 1162 -20.98 -51.03 64.24
C LEU A 1162 -20.69 -50.93 62.74
N GLN A 1163 -21.73 -50.96 61.91
CA GLN A 1163 -21.60 -50.79 60.46
C GLN A 1163 -21.54 -49.29 60.09
N VAL A 1164 -20.35 -48.82 59.71
CA VAL A 1164 -20.06 -47.45 59.27
C VAL A 1164 -20.05 -47.35 57.74
N ALA A 1165 -20.50 -46.21 57.19
CA ALA A 1165 -20.52 -45.95 55.75
C ALA A 1165 -19.12 -45.55 55.22
N TYR A 1166 -18.16 -46.45 55.34
CA TYR A 1166 -16.77 -46.21 54.96
C TYR A 1166 -16.19 -47.44 54.26
N ASP A 1167 -15.85 -47.28 52.99
CA ASP A 1167 -15.10 -48.25 52.22
C ASP A 1167 -13.71 -47.68 51.92
N GLN A 1168 -12.67 -48.39 52.36
CA GLN A 1168 -11.28 -47.98 52.20
C GLN A 1168 -10.69 -48.30 50.82
N HIS A 1169 -11.27 -49.26 50.10
CA HIS A 1169 -10.73 -49.74 48.83
C HIS A 1169 -11.29 -48.97 47.64
N ASN A 1170 -12.47 -48.36 47.80
CA ASN A 1170 -13.10 -47.54 46.78
C ASN A 1170 -12.70 -46.05 46.94
N PRO A 1171 -11.98 -45.45 45.98
CA PRO A 1171 -11.60 -44.04 46.08
C PRO A 1171 -12.82 -43.12 46.06
N PHE A 1172 -12.85 -42.14 46.96
CA PHE A 1172 -13.92 -41.15 47.09
C PHE A 1172 -13.38 -39.74 47.31
N SER A 1173 -14.14 -38.72 46.89
CA SER A 1173 -13.95 -37.33 47.30
C SER A 1173 -14.88 -36.99 48.47
N ILE A 1174 -14.48 -36.11 49.38
CA ILE A 1174 -15.32 -35.74 50.53
C ILE A 1174 -16.19 -34.54 50.12
N CYS A 1175 -17.52 -34.66 50.30
CA CYS A 1175 -18.41 -33.49 50.20
C CYS A 1175 -18.07 -32.51 51.34
N ALA A 1176 -17.55 -31.34 51.00
CA ALA A 1176 -17.06 -30.40 52.00
C ALA A 1176 -18.14 -29.75 52.88
N TYR A 1177 -19.43 -29.85 52.50
CA TYR A 1177 -20.55 -29.32 53.28
C TYR A 1177 -21.16 -30.36 54.22
N SER A 1178 -21.51 -31.54 53.68
CA SER A 1178 -22.16 -32.61 54.44
C SER A 1178 -21.18 -33.59 55.07
N PHE A 1179 -19.89 -33.57 54.72
CA PHE A 1179 -18.87 -34.53 55.15
C PHE A 1179 -19.27 -35.99 54.87
N VAL A 1180 -19.81 -36.24 53.68
CA VAL A 1180 -20.18 -37.57 53.18
C VAL A 1180 -19.31 -37.91 51.97
N PRO A 1181 -18.83 -39.15 51.83
CA PRO A 1181 -17.99 -39.56 50.71
C PRO A 1181 -18.81 -39.62 49.40
N ILE A 1182 -18.22 -39.09 48.34
CA ILE A 1182 -18.69 -39.16 46.96
C ILE A 1182 -17.78 -40.16 46.25
N TYR A 1183 -18.27 -41.40 46.13
CA TYR A 1183 -17.54 -42.47 45.46
C TYR A 1183 -17.43 -42.24 43.95
N LYS A 1184 -16.32 -42.70 43.36
CA LYS A 1184 -16.03 -42.59 41.93
C LYS A 1184 -17.19 -43.13 41.07
N GLY A 1185 -17.70 -42.30 40.16
CA GLY A 1185 -18.83 -42.62 39.27
C GLY A 1185 -20.15 -41.95 39.66
N LYS A 1186 -20.28 -41.36 40.86
CA LYS A 1186 -21.39 -40.47 41.21
C LYS A 1186 -21.10 -39.03 40.77
N GLU A 1187 -22.15 -38.28 40.44
CA GLU A 1187 -22.02 -36.88 40.04
C GLU A 1187 -21.43 -36.02 41.17
N GLU A 1188 -20.37 -35.27 40.87
CA GLU A 1188 -19.75 -34.29 41.78
C GLU A 1188 -19.77 -32.89 41.18
N VAL A 1189 -20.01 -31.89 42.02
CA VAL A 1189 -19.94 -30.47 41.66
C VAL A 1189 -18.78 -29.83 42.39
N LYS A 1190 -17.93 -29.08 41.69
CA LYS A 1190 -16.74 -28.46 42.28
C LYS A 1190 -16.91 -26.96 42.50
N CYS A 1191 -16.21 -26.45 43.51
CA CYS A 1191 -15.99 -25.04 43.69
C CYS A 1191 -15.00 -24.53 42.60
N PRO A 1192 -15.32 -23.47 41.85
CA PRO A 1192 -14.45 -23.01 40.76
C PRO A 1192 -13.10 -22.45 41.22
N PHE A 1193 -13.03 -21.93 42.46
CA PHE A 1193 -11.80 -21.38 43.01
C PHE A 1193 -10.93 -22.43 43.71
N CYS A 1194 -11.40 -23.01 44.82
CA CYS A 1194 -10.59 -23.92 45.63
C CYS A 1194 -10.68 -25.39 45.18
N SER A 1195 -11.49 -25.73 44.16
CA SER A 1195 -11.69 -27.10 43.64
C SER A 1195 -12.26 -28.13 44.64
N ALA A 1196 -12.80 -27.69 45.78
CA ALA A 1196 -13.48 -28.58 46.74
C ALA A 1196 -14.72 -29.24 46.11
N SER A 1197 -14.94 -30.53 46.40
CA SER A 1197 -16.06 -31.32 45.87
C SER A 1197 -17.30 -31.21 46.76
N TYR A 1198 -18.47 -31.19 46.12
CA TYR A 1198 -19.79 -31.10 46.74
C TYR A 1198 -20.78 -32.05 46.04
N GLN A 1199 -21.81 -32.44 46.78
CA GLN A 1199 -22.98 -33.10 46.20
C GLN A 1199 -23.80 -32.11 45.35
N PRO A 1200 -24.49 -32.56 44.28
CA PRO A 1200 -25.29 -31.70 43.42
C PRO A 1200 -26.38 -30.88 44.15
N THR A 1201 -26.86 -31.36 45.30
CA THR A 1201 -27.84 -30.67 46.17
C THR A 1201 -27.37 -29.32 46.72
N HIS A 1202 -26.07 -29.03 46.66
CA HIS A 1202 -25.48 -27.80 47.18
C HIS A 1202 -25.04 -26.82 46.08
N ARG A 1203 -25.39 -27.08 44.81
CA ARG A 1203 -25.11 -26.15 43.69
C ARG A 1203 -25.75 -24.78 43.96
N GLY A 1204 -25.00 -23.71 43.69
CA GLY A 1204 -25.46 -22.32 43.87
C GLY A 1204 -25.30 -21.74 45.29
N LYS A 1205 -24.91 -22.54 46.29
CA LYS A 1205 -24.55 -22.02 47.63
C LYS A 1205 -23.12 -21.49 47.64
N VAL A 1206 -22.82 -20.58 48.56
CA VAL A 1206 -21.45 -20.11 48.82
C VAL A 1206 -20.63 -21.26 49.42
N CYS A 1207 -19.42 -21.45 48.90
CA CYS A 1207 -18.48 -22.47 49.37
C CYS A 1207 -18.11 -22.23 50.84
N ASN A 1208 -18.31 -23.22 51.72
CA ASN A 1208 -17.97 -23.11 53.15
C ASN A 1208 -16.45 -23.18 53.43
N ILE A 1209 -15.67 -23.66 52.46
CA ILE A 1209 -14.20 -23.73 52.53
C ILE A 1209 -13.57 -22.36 52.24
N CYS A 1210 -13.75 -21.82 51.02
CA CYS A 1210 -13.16 -20.53 50.64
C CYS A 1210 -14.01 -19.31 51.03
N GLN A 1211 -15.31 -19.46 51.31
CA GLN A 1211 -16.28 -18.39 51.65
C GLN A 1211 -16.51 -17.29 50.59
N ILE A 1212 -15.87 -17.39 49.44
CA ILE A 1212 -15.84 -16.34 48.40
C ILE A 1212 -16.68 -16.75 47.17
N SER A 1213 -16.50 -17.97 46.65
CA SER A 1213 -17.09 -18.41 45.37
C SER A 1213 -18.34 -19.29 45.53
N SER A 1214 -19.22 -19.24 44.53
CA SER A 1214 -20.42 -20.07 44.44
C SER A 1214 -20.13 -21.46 43.87
N ILE A 1215 -20.71 -22.50 44.48
CA ILE A 1215 -20.51 -23.91 44.09
C ILE A 1215 -21.14 -24.19 42.72
N GLY A 1216 -20.38 -24.78 41.79
CA GLY A 1216 -20.89 -25.26 40.49
C GLY A 1216 -21.23 -24.16 39.48
N ARG A 1217 -20.64 -22.97 39.63
CA ARG A 1217 -20.72 -21.87 38.68
C ARG A 1217 -19.69 -22.05 37.56
N GLU A 1218 -20.04 -21.70 36.34
CA GLU A 1218 -19.10 -21.72 35.21
C GLU A 1218 -18.10 -20.56 35.35
N SER A 1219 -16.81 -20.83 35.11
CA SER A 1219 -15.74 -19.84 35.26
C SER A 1219 -14.56 -20.18 34.36
N THR A 1220 -13.78 -19.17 33.97
CA THR A 1220 -12.61 -19.37 33.10
C THR A 1220 -11.38 -19.94 33.83
N GLY A 1221 -11.37 -19.94 35.16
CA GLY A 1221 -10.23 -20.33 35.99
C GLY A 1221 -9.40 -19.13 36.49
N LEU A 1222 -8.56 -19.38 37.50
CA LEU A 1222 -7.72 -18.36 38.16
C LEU A 1222 -6.69 -17.76 37.18
N ARG A 1223 -6.69 -16.43 37.03
CA ARG A 1223 -5.75 -15.70 36.15
C ARG A 1223 -4.84 -14.75 36.93
N ILE A 1224 -3.64 -15.21 37.25
CA ILE A 1224 -2.60 -14.46 37.99
C ILE A 1224 -1.40 -14.07 37.13
N THR A 1225 -1.41 -14.40 35.84
CA THR A 1225 -0.30 -14.13 34.91
C THR A 1225 -0.83 -13.49 33.63
N ALA A 1226 -0.14 -12.47 33.13
CA ALA A 1226 -0.52 -11.79 31.88
C ALA A 1226 -0.54 -12.73 30.66
N ALA A 1227 0.26 -13.80 30.67
CA ALA A 1227 0.26 -14.83 29.63
C ALA A 1227 -1.06 -15.62 29.52
N HIS A 1228 -1.91 -15.63 30.55
CA HIS A 1228 -3.22 -16.29 30.49
C HIS A 1228 -4.26 -15.53 29.65
N PHE A 1229 -3.94 -14.31 29.21
CA PHE A 1229 -4.80 -13.46 28.38
C PHE A 1229 -4.34 -13.36 26.92
N ARG A 1230 -3.25 -14.03 26.54
CA ARG A 1230 -2.70 -14.04 25.17
C ARG A 1230 -3.25 -15.17 24.32
#